data_AF-A0A7Y2E709-F1
#
_entry.id   AF-A0A7Y2E709-F1
#
_cell.length_a   1.000
_cell.length_b   1.000
_cell.length_c   1.000
_cell.angle_alpha   90.00
_cell.angle_beta   90.00
_cell.angle_gamma   90.00
#
_symmetry.space_group_name_H-M   'P 1'
#
loop_
_entity.id
_entity.type
_entity.pdbx_description
1 polymer ?
#
loop_
_entity_poly.entity_id
_entity_poly.type
_entity_poly.pdbx_seq_one_letter_code
_entity_poly.pdbx_strand_id
1 'polypeptide(L)'
;EDLVANLPFIKRVVQAMDIPVIEVVGVEADDVIGTLATRAENDGARAVIVSPDKDFQQLLSDRVSMFRPAHRGESFDPITPESFRDKYGVEPEQFIDILALMGDSADNVPGVHGIGEKTAMKLIADYGTVENLIEHADDLKGKRAREGMQNESDKALLSKKLVRIKTDVEIEIDWHDLQRHRPDPGRIRMLFEELEFNRLFDRVKKITGDGLSEEAEAAAGTEEQANAGEQGTLFGPDAKLSAFDESEVDYRMVADVDDLRRTLDELASAERVAFDTETTSTDPMMASLVGISLSVEPGEAVYIPTPLPDGTSTEEVIEIVRPLLGGDQLKIAQNVKYDLNVLGRHGLEVGGPLFDTMIAHYLIAPEEPHGMNQLARSYLGYAPIPISDLIGSGKDQLSMRDIAPKDVAPYAAEDADITLRLADVFEPMLEESGVRSIAYDMEFPLARVLSRMERTGIKVDADVLNELSATISADIAELETTIHETAGEEFNIGSPAQIGVILFEKLGLPVVSKTSTGKPSTKESVLQELATEHELPAMILDWRELAKLRSTYVDALADLIHPETGRIHTSYSQTVAATGRLSSSNPNLQNIPIRTKRGREIRRAFVADEGCVLLSADYAQIELRILAALSGDKALIEAFRSGEDIHRSTAAHVFGLDRDEVTRDQRRKAKEVNYGIPYGVSAFGLSQRLRCPVSEAQDLIDRYKKSYPAVASYIVHQVERARENGYAETMLGRRRYIPDIRARNRNVRSFAERVAVNMPIQGTQADMIKLAMVAIDERLDREGLKSRMLLQVHDELVFEVTEDELDAVSRLAREEMISALELDVPVEVSMDSGRDWLEAH
;
A
#
# COMPACT_ATOMS: atom_id res chain seq x y z
N GLU A 1 8.37 -6.01 -32.69
CA GLU A 1 7.64 -7.29 -32.82
C GLU A 1 6.64 -7.45 -31.69
N ASP A 2 7.01 -7.28 -30.42
CA ASP A 2 6.07 -7.41 -29.27
C ASP A 2 4.84 -6.47 -29.30
N LEU A 3 4.98 -5.21 -29.74
CA LEU A 3 3.83 -4.26 -29.79
C LEU A 3 2.80 -4.63 -30.87
N VAL A 4 3.24 -5.21 -31.99
CA VAL A 4 2.34 -5.61 -33.09
C VAL A 4 1.50 -6.82 -32.68
N ALA A 5 2.07 -7.72 -31.86
CA ALA A 5 1.36 -8.87 -31.31
C ALA A 5 0.19 -8.47 -30.36
N ASN A 6 0.21 -7.25 -29.81
CA ASN A 6 -0.82 -6.75 -28.89
C ASN A 6 -2.04 -6.13 -29.61
N LEU A 7 -1.90 -5.71 -30.88
CA LEU A 7 -2.97 -5.04 -31.62
C LEU A 7 -4.27 -5.85 -31.72
N PRO A 8 -4.25 -7.18 -31.97
CA PRO A 8 -5.46 -7.99 -31.99
C PRO A 8 -6.24 -7.94 -30.67
N PHE A 9 -5.55 -7.96 -29.52
CA PHE A 9 -6.18 -7.90 -28.21
C PHE A 9 -6.81 -6.54 -27.93
N ILE A 10 -6.14 -5.44 -28.32
CA ILE A 10 -6.70 -4.09 -28.20
C ILE A 10 -8.00 -3.99 -29.02
N LYS A 11 -8.01 -4.49 -30.26
CA LYS A 11 -9.21 -4.51 -31.11
C LYS A 11 -10.34 -5.31 -30.45
N ARG A 12 -10.03 -6.48 -29.87
CA ARG A 12 -11.01 -7.31 -29.14
C ARG A 12 -11.60 -6.55 -27.95
N VAL A 13 -10.79 -5.78 -27.20
CA VAL A 13 -11.25 -5.00 -26.04
C VAL A 13 -12.19 -3.88 -26.49
N VAL A 14 -11.80 -3.11 -27.49
CA VAL A 14 -12.59 -2.00 -28.04
C VAL A 14 -13.93 -2.52 -28.58
N GLN A 15 -13.93 -3.65 -29.29
CA GLN A 15 -15.14 -4.32 -29.76
C GLN A 15 -16.03 -4.83 -28.62
N ALA A 16 -15.45 -5.41 -27.56
CA ALA A 16 -16.22 -5.86 -26.39
C ALA A 16 -16.89 -4.69 -25.65
N MET A 17 -16.26 -3.51 -25.67
CA MET A 17 -16.82 -2.26 -25.15
C MET A 17 -17.91 -1.64 -26.05
N ASP A 18 -18.29 -2.33 -27.13
CA ASP A 18 -19.21 -1.90 -28.18
C ASP A 18 -18.78 -0.58 -28.85
N ILE A 19 -17.48 -0.44 -29.10
CA ILE A 19 -16.91 0.70 -29.85
C ILE A 19 -16.54 0.18 -31.25
N PRO A 20 -17.13 0.74 -32.33
CA PRO A 20 -16.79 0.36 -33.69
C PRO A 20 -15.30 0.52 -34.00
N VAL A 21 -14.67 -0.52 -34.55
CA VAL A 21 -13.28 -0.49 -35.03
C VAL A 21 -13.30 -0.34 -36.54
N ILE A 22 -12.65 0.71 -37.05
CA ILE A 22 -12.62 1.05 -38.47
C ILE A 22 -11.22 0.79 -39.03
N GLU A 23 -11.14 0.07 -40.15
CA GLU A 23 -9.89 -0.21 -40.86
C GLU A 23 -10.07 0.06 -42.35
N VAL A 24 -9.31 1.02 -42.88
CA VAL A 24 -9.33 1.38 -44.31
C VAL A 24 -7.95 1.13 -44.88
N VAL A 25 -7.84 0.18 -45.82
CA VAL A 25 -6.55 -0.22 -46.38
C VAL A 25 -5.96 0.91 -47.22
N GLY A 26 -4.71 1.29 -46.93
CA GLY A 26 -3.97 2.29 -47.71
C GLY A 26 -4.26 3.75 -47.32
N VAL A 27 -4.97 3.99 -46.22
CA VAL A 27 -5.29 5.31 -45.68
C VAL A 27 -4.79 5.39 -44.23
N GLU A 28 -4.22 6.51 -43.84
CA GLU A 28 -3.80 6.75 -42.45
C GLU A 28 -5.02 6.96 -41.53
N ALA A 29 -4.92 6.55 -40.26
CA ALA A 29 -6.03 6.68 -39.33
C ALA A 29 -6.45 8.15 -39.13
N ASP A 30 -5.50 9.08 -39.23
CA ASP A 30 -5.74 10.50 -39.05
C ASP A 30 -6.64 11.07 -40.15
N ASP A 31 -6.42 10.65 -41.39
CA ASP A 31 -7.27 11.00 -42.54
C ASP A 31 -8.70 10.43 -42.40
N VAL A 32 -8.83 9.20 -41.87
CA VAL A 32 -10.15 8.60 -41.61
C VAL A 32 -10.89 9.37 -40.52
N ILE A 33 -10.22 9.67 -39.41
CA ILE A 33 -10.78 10.44 -38.29
C ILE A 33 -11.16 11.85 -38.76
N GLY A 34 -10.29 12.52 -39.51
CA GLY A 34 -10.56 13.85 -40.06
C GLY A 34 -11.76 13.86 -40.99
N THR A 35 -11.87 12.88 -41.89
CA THR A 35 -13.01 12.72 -42.79
C THR A 35 -14.32 12.50 -42.01
N LEU A 36 -14.33 11.64 -40.99
CA LEU A 36 -15.52 11.39 -40.18
C LEU A 36 -15.93 12.60 -39.34
N ALA A 37 -14.97 13.31 -38.75
CA ALA A 37 -15.23 14.52 -37.96
C ALA A 37 -15.86 15.62 -38.84
N THR A 38 -15.34 15.85 -40.05
CA THR A 38 -15.88 16.81 -40.99
C THR A 38 -17.27 16.41 -41.51
N ARG A 39 -17.52 15.11 -41.79
CA ARG A 39 -18.86 14.64 -42.16
C ARG A 39 -19.88 14.87 -41.04
N ALA A 40 -19.52 14.52 -39.80
CA ALA A 40 -20.38 14.74 -38.63
C ALA A 40 -20.67 16.23 -38.39
N GLU A 41 -19.67 17.11 -38.55
CA GLU A 41 -19.86 18.56 -38.45
C GLU A 41 -20.82 19.10 -39.52
N ASN A 42 -20.66 18.66 -40.78
CA ASN A 42 -21.53 19.08 -41.89
C ASN A 42 -22.99 18.67 -41.68
N ASP A 43 -23.21 17.54 -41.00
CA ASP A 43 -24.54 17.06 -40.61
C ASP A 43 -25.04 17.72 -39.30
N GLY A 44 -24.28 18.68 -38.75
CA GLY A 44 -24.65 19.48 -37.59
C GLY A 44 -24.36 18.82 -36.23
N ALA A 45 -23.68 17.68 -36.19
CA ALA A 45 -23.27 17.03 -34.96
C ALA A 45 -22.03 17.71 -34.35
N ARG A 46 -21.73 17.36 -33.08
CA ARG A 46 -20.48 17.76 -32.42
C ARG A 46 -19.51 16.59 -32.46
N ALA A 47 -18.32 16.80 -33.01
CA ALA A 47 -17.26 15.80 -33.04
C ALA A 47 -16.23 16.07 -31.95
N VAL A 48 -15.76 15.00 -31.31
CA VAL A 48 -14.75 15.07 -30.25
C VAL A 48 -13.63 14.09 -30.61
N ILE A 49 -12.47 14.63 -30.97
CA ILE A 49 -11.28 13.85 -31.34
C ILE A 49 -10.48 13.55 -30.08
N VAL A 50 -10.21 12.26 -29.80
CA VAL A 50 -9.42 11.85 -28.64
C VAL A 50 -8.08 11.32 -29.12
N SER A 51 -7.05 12.16 -29.09
CA SER A 51 -5.70 11.80 -29.56
C SER A 51 -4.63 12.60 -28.79
N PRO A 52 -3.44 12.03 -28.50
CA PRO A 52 -2.30 12.84 -28.03
C PRO A 52 -1.67 13.65 -29.16
N ASP A 53 -1.95 13.29 -30.42
CA ASP A 53 -1.35 13.90 -31.60
C ASP A 53 -1.86 15.33 -31.80
N LYS A 54 -0.91 16.27 -31.81
CA LYS A 54 -1.20 17.70 -31.93
C LYS A 54 -1.76 18.04 -33.32
N ASP A 55 -1.53 17.23 -34.34
CA ASP A 55 -1.84 17.54 -35.73
C ASP A 55 -3.34 17.66 -35.97
N PHE A 56 -4.16 16.94 -35.20
CA PHE A 56 -5.62 17.08 -35.19
C PHE A 56 -6.12 18.47 -34.76
N GLN A 57 -5.29 19.29 -34.12
CA GLN A 57 -5.67 20.66 -33.79
C GLN A 57 -5.95 21.51 -35.03
N GLN A 58 -5.49 21.08 -36.23
CA GLN A 58 -5.84 21.72 -37.50
C GLN A 58 -7.33 21.61 -37.89
N LEU A 59 -8.08 20.72 -37.23
CA LEU A 59 -9.50 20.44 -37.52
C LEU A 59 -10.47 21.09 -36.51
N LEU A 60 -9.97 21.87 -35.56
CA LEU A 60 -10.81 22.47 -34.51
C LEU A 60 -11.78 23.50 -35.09
N SER A 61 -13.03 23.44 -34.65
CA SER A 61 -14.10 24.36 -35.05
C SER A 61 -15.11 24.55 -33.90
N ASP A 62 -16.16 25.33 -34.13
CA ASP A 62 -17.27 25.48 -33.17
C ASP A 62 -17.95 24.14 -32.81
N ARG A 63 -17.80 23.12 -33.65
CA ARG A 63 -18.40 21.79 -33.47
C ARG A 63 -17.38 20.66 -33.34
N VAL A 64 -16.11 20.91 -33.65
CA VAL A 64 -15.02 19.93 -33.53
C VAL A 64 -14.08 20.35 -32.40
N SER A 65 -13.94 19.49 -31.40
CA SER A 65 -13.04 19.70 -30.26
C SER A 65 -12.11 18.51 -30.06
N MET A 66 -11.02 18.68 -29.29
CA MET A 66 -10.02 17.64 -29.08
C MET A 66 -9.73 17.38 -27.60
N PHE A 67 -9.59 16.12 -27.19
CA PHE A 67 -9.05 15.71 -25.90
C PHE A 67 -7.71 14.99 -26.05
N ARG A 68 -6.79 15.25 -25.13
CA ARG A 68 -5.55 14.47 -25.00
C ARG A 68 -5.70 13.44 -23.88
N PRO A 69 -5.43 12.14 -24.14
CA PRO A 69 -5.45 11.13 -23.10
C PRO A 69 -4.40 11.42 -22.01
N ALA A 70 -4.85 11.63 -20.78
CA ALA A 70 -3.99 11.96 -19.64
C ALA A 70 -3.05 10.80 -19.26
N HIS A 71 -1.78 11.11 -18.99
CA HIS A 71 -0.93 10.20 -18.21
C HIS A 71 -1.21 10.42 -16.71
N ARG A 72 -1.84 9.43 -16.05
CA ARG A 72 -2.12 9.38 -14.59
C ARG A 72 -2.30 10.74 -13.89
N GLY A 73 -3.52 11.27 -13.96
CA GLY A 73 -4.04 12.30 -13.04
C GLY A 73 -4.23 13.71 -13.61
N GLU A 74 -3.97 13.96 -14.89
CA GLU A 74 -4.28 15.26 -15.52
C GLU A 74 -5.80 15.47 -15.69
N SER A 75 -6.25 16.74 -15.71
CA SER A 75 -7.65 17.12 -15.96
C SER A 75 -8.03 16.89 -17.43
N PHE A 76 -9.28 16.50 -17.68
CA PHE A 76 -9.86 16.35 -19.01
C PHE A 76 -10.40 17.69 -19.52
N ASP A 77 -9.53 18.66 -19.76
CA ASP A 77 -9.95 19.94 -20.35
C ASP A 77 -9.97 19.82 -21.89
N PRO A 78 -11.10 20.11 -22.57
CA PRO A 78 -11.17 20.05 -24.02
C PRO A 78 -10.34 21.16 -24.65
N ILE A 79 -9.56 20.82 -25.67
CA ILE A 79 -8.93 21.79 -26.56
C ILE A 79 -10.00 22.25 -27.55
N THR A 80 -10.43 23.50 -27.39
CA THR A 80 -11.38 24.22 -28.25
C THR A 80 -10.66 25.27 -29.10
N PRO A 81 -11.30 25.82 -30.15
CA PRO A 81 -10.74 26.94 -30.91
C PRO A 81 -10.31 28.14 -30.05
N GLU A 82 -11.02 28.45 -28.96
CA GLU A 82 -10.62 29.51 -28.02
C GLU A 82 -9.30 29.17 -27.33
N SER A 83 -9.22 27.99 -26.70
CA SER A 83 -8.01 27.56 -25.99
C SER A 83 -6.80 27.42 -26.92
N PHE A 84 -7.06 27.06 -28.19
CA PHE A 84 -6.05 26.99 -29.23
C PHE A 84 -5.51 28.38 -29.57
N ARG A 85 -6.41 29.36 -29.78
CA ARG A 85 -6.03 30.76 -30.04
C ARG A 85 -5.26 31.38 -28.88
N ASP A 86 -5.67 31.12 -27.65
CA ASP A 86 -4.96 31.61 -26.46
C ASP A 86 -3.52 31.09 -26.38
N LYS A 87 -3.29 29.86 -26.86
CA LYS A 87 -1.98 29.21 -26.82
C LYS A 87 -1.10 29.58 -28.02
N TYR A 88 -1.63 29.57 -29.23
CA TYR A 88 -0.85 29.67 -30.47
C TYR A 88 -0.96 31.04 -31.16
N GLY A 89 -1.96 31.85 -30.80
CA GLY A 89 -2.17 33.20 -31.35
C GLY A 89 -2.57 33.23 -32.83
N VAL A 90 -2.99 32.10 -33.40
CA VAL A 90 -3.46 31.94 -34.79
C VAL A 90 -4.73 31.09 -34.81
N GLU A 91 -5.41 31.05 -35.96
CA GLU A 91 -6.58 30.19 -36.14
C GLU A 91 -6.18 28.73 -36.40
N PRO A 92 -7.02 27.73 -36.02
CA PRO A 92 -6.74 26.30 -36.20
C PRO A 92 -6.30 25.91 -37.63
N GLU A 93 -6.89 26.49 -38.66
CA GLU A 93 -6.57 26.18 -40.07
C GLU A 93 -5.13 26.56 -40.43
N GLN A 94 -4.55 27.51 -39.70
CA GLN A 94 -3.17 27.97 -39.88
C GLN A 94 -2.15 27.09 -39.12
N PHE A 95 -2.60 26.12 -38.32
CA PHE A 95 -1.71 25.25 -37.58
C PHE A 95 -0.83 24.39 -38.50
N ILE A 96 -1.37 24.00 -39.66
CA ILE A 96 -0.65 23.26 -40.71
C ILE A 96 0.59 24.04 -41.18
N ASP A 97 0.47 25.36 -41.30
CA ASP A 97 1.56 26.25 -41.68
C ASP A 97 2.63 26.35 -40.58
N ILE A 98 2.23 26.30 -39.30
CA ILE A 98 3.18 26.25 -38.18
C ILE A 98 3.95 24.93 -38.17
N LEU A 99 3.24 23.81 -38.30
CA LEU A 99 3.83 22.46 -38.34
C LEU A 99 4.80 22.31 -39.50
N ALA A 100 4.45 22.82 -40.67
CA ALA A 100 5.30 22.81 -41.86
C ALA A 100 6.66 23.51 -41.64
N LEU A 101 6.68 24.58 -40.84
CA LEU A 101 7.89 25.35 -40.56
C LEU A 101 8.74 24.73 -39.47
N MET A 102 8.13 24.27 -38.37
CA MET A 102 8.88 23.71 -37.24
C MET A 102 9.32 22.25 -37.47
N GLY A 103 8.60 21.51 -38.31
CA GLY A 103 8.79 20.08 -38.53
C GLY A 103 8.32 19.22 -37.36
N ASP A 104 8.28 17.91 -37.60
CA ASP A 104 8.01 16.91 -36.57
C ASP A 104 9.04 15.79 -36.62
N SER A 105 9.78 15.62 -35.53
CA SER A 105 10.75 14.55 -35.39
C SER A 105 10.12 13.17 -35.18
N ALA A 106 8.87 13.11 -34.70
CA ALA A 106 8.15 11.86 -34.49
C ALA A 106 7.75 11.23 -35.84
N ASP A 107 7.17 12.05 -36.73
CA ASP A 107 6.70 11.62 -38.05
C ASP A 107 7.75 11.81 -39.16
N ASN A 108 8.98 12.11 -38.75
CA ASN A 108 10.11 12.35 -39.66
C ASN A 108 9.81 13.44 -40.70
N VAL A 109 8.95 14.41 -40.34
CA VAL A 109 8.60 15.58 -41.15
C VAL A 109 9.68 16.65 -40.96
N PRO A 110 10.37 17.04 -42.02
CA PRO A 110 11.58 17.84 -41.87
C PRO A 110 11.27 19.35 -41.81
N GLY A 111 11.50 19.98 -40.66
CA GLY A 111 11.29 21.43 -40.49
C GLY A 111 12.31 22.31 -41.21
N VAL A 112 12.02 23.61 -41.30
CA VAL A 112 12.89 24.62 -41.91
C VAL A 112 14.02 25.01 -40.94
N HIS A 113 15.26 24.95 -41.42
CA HIS A 113 16.41 25.26 -40.57
C HIS A 113 16.34 26.68 -39.98
N GLY A 114 16.49 26.78 -38.65
CA GLY A 114 16.49 28.06 -37.93
C GLY A 114 15.09 28.57 -37.53
N ILE A 115 14.03 27.82 -37.81
CA ILE A 115 12.65 28.15 -37.40
C ILE A 115 12.15 27.08 -36.42
N GLY A 116 12.03 27.43 -35.14
CA GLY A 116 11.37 26.59 -34.13
C GLY A 116 9.94 27.07 -33.83
N GLU A 117 9.21 26.34 -32.97
CA GLU A 117 7.78 26.58 -32.66
C GLU A 117 7.43 28.07 -32.42
N LYS A 118 8.18 28.77 -31.55
CA LYS A 118 7.93 30.20 -31.25
C LYS A 118 8.13 31.13 -32.46
N THR A 119 9.11 30.81 -33.30
CA THR A 119 9.39 31.59 -34.51
C THR A 119 8.34 31.29 -35.58
N ALA A 120 7.93 30.04 -35.73
CA ALA A 120 6.87 29.63 -36.65
C ALA A 120 5.53 30.30 -36.31
N MET A 121 5.10 30.26 -35.04
CA MET A 121 3.88 30.95 -34.58
C MET A 121 3.88 32.44 -34.95
N LYS A 122 4.99 33.13 -34.70
CA LYS A 122 5.11 34.56 -35.02
C LYS A 122 5.04 34.83 -36.53
N LEU A 123 5.74 34.04 -37.33
CA LEU A 123 5.78 34.23 -38.79
C LEU A 123 4.41 33.96 -39.41
N ILE A 124 3.67 32.96 -38.94
CA ILE A 124 2.33 32.67 -39.43
C ILE A 124 1.31 33.69 -38.93
N ALA A 125 1.46 34.23 -37.72
CA ALA A 125 0.64 35.35 -37.27
C ALA A 125 0.85 36.62 -38.12
N ASP A 126 2.09 36.88 -38.56
CA ASP A 126 2.44 38.07 -39.36
C ASP A 126 2.08 37.91 -40.86
N TYR A 127 2.28 36.72 -41.43
CA TYR A 127 2.17 36.47 -42.89
C TYR A 127 1.02 35.55 -43.30
N GLY A 128 0.30 34.93 -42.37
CA GLY A 128 -0.90 34.14 -42.63
C GLY A 128 -0.62 32.70 -43.10
N THR A 129 0.13 32.51 -44.19
CA THR A 129 0.44 31.19 -44.76
C THR A 129 1.92 31.03 -45.14
N VAL A 130 2.40 29.80 -45.26
CA VAL A 130 3.76 29.48 -45.74
C VAL A 130 4.00 30.02 -47.14
N GLU A 131 3.01 29.97 -48.04
CA GLU A 131 3.15 30.49 -49.41
C GLU A 131 3.37 32.00 -49.39
N ASN A 132 2.59 32.74 -48.60
CA ASN A 132 2.74 34.19 -48.48
C ASN A 132 4.06 34.56 -47.78
N LEU A 133 4.50 33.74 -46.82
CA LEU A 133 5.80 33.89 -46.16
C LEU A 133 6.98 33.66 -47.13
N ILE A 134 6.86 32.72 -48.07
CA ILE A 134 7.87 32.47 -49.10
C ILE A 134 7.96 33.67 -50.06
N GLU A 135 6.83 34.22 -50.49
CA GLU A 135 6.79 35.41 -51.37
C GLU A 135 7.43 36.64 -50.72
N HIS A 136 7.38 36.75 -49.39
CA HIS A 136 7.93 37.87 -48.61
C HIS A 136 9.19 37.49 -47.81
N ALA A 137 9.86 36.40 -48.18
CA ALA A 137 11.01 35.89 -47.43
C ALA A 137 12.15 36.93 -47.33
N ASP A 138 12.34 37.76 -48.35
CA ASP A 138 13.39 38.79 -48.41
C ASP A 138 13.20 39.92 -47.36
N ASP A 139 11.95 40.16 -46.94
CA ASP A 139 11.58 41.20 -45.98
C ASP A 139 11.75 40.76 -44.51
N LEU A 140 12.12 39.50 -44.27
CA LEU A 140 12.29 38.94 -42.94
C LEU A 140 13.51 39.56 -42.22
N LYS A 141 13.25 40.23 -41.08
CA LYS A 141 14.29 40.87 -40.25
C LYS A 141 15.28 39.88 -39.61
N GLY A 142 14.89 38.61 -39.43
CA GLY A 142 15.71 37.58 -38.80
C GLY A 142 16.60 36.84 -39.80
N LYS A 143 17.93 37.03 -39.74
CA LYS A 143 18.89 36.45 -40.69
C LYS A 143 18.73 34.92 -40.88
N ARG A 144 18.57 34.16 -39.78
CA ARG A 144 18.42 32.69 -39.83
C ARG A 144 17.10 32.23 -40.44
N ALA A 145 15.99 32.88 -40.11
CA ALA A 145 14.68 32.54 -40.67
C ALA A 145 14.61 32.90 -42.16
N ARG A 146 15.21 34.04 -42.55
CA ARG A 146 15.34 34.44 -43.97
C ARG A 146 16.15 33.43 -44.78
N GLU A 147 17.34 33.08 -44.31
CA GLU A 147 18.19 32.09 -44.97
C GLU A 147 17.53 30.70 -45.01
N GLY A 148 16.80 30.32 -43.96
CA GLY A 148 16.01 29.08 -43.95
C GLY A 148 14.91 29.07 -45.01
N MET A 149 14.08 30.13 -45.07
CA MET A 149 13.00 30.22 -46.05
C MET A 149 13.49 30.32 -47.50
N GLN A 150 14.62 30.97 -47.75
CA GLN A 150 15.20 31.09 -49.10
C GLN A 150 15.79 29.76 -49.62
N ASN A 151 16.42 28.98 -48.74
CA ASN A 151 17.13 27.75 -49.13
C ASN A 151 16.27 26.48 -49.01
N GLU A 152 15.19 26.52 -48.22
CA GLU A 152 14.36 25.35 -47.89
C GLU A 152 12.86 25.59 -48.16
N SER A 153 12.49 26.52 -49.04
CA SER A 153 11.09 26.82 -49.41
C SER A 153 10.33 25.58 -49.94
N ASP A 154 10.95 24.82 -50.84
CA ASP A 154 10.38 23.58 -51.40
C ASP A 154 10.12 22.53 -50.31
N LYS A 155 10.95 22.52 -49.27
CA LYS A 155 10.87 21.61 -48.13
C LYS A 155 9.76 22.02 -47.16
N ALA A 156 9.53 23.32 -46.97
CA ALA A 156 8.39 23.83 -46.21
C ALA A 156 7.06 23.46 -46.90
N LEU A 157 6.97 23.62 -48.22
CA LEU A 157 5.79 23.24 -49.00
C LEU A 157 5.55 21.73 -48.98
N LEU A 158 6.61 20.92 -49.09
CA LEU A 158 6.52 19.48 -48.95
C LEU A 158 6.04 19.09 -47.54
N SER A 159 6.59 19.68 -46.50
CA SER A 159 6.21 19.40 -45.11
C SER A 159 4.76 19.78 -44.84
N LYS A 160 4.30 20.93 -45.36
CA LYS A 160 2.88 21.34 -45.33
C LYS A 160 1.95 20.32 -45.97
N LYS A 161 2.40 19.65 -47.04
CA LYS A 161 1.64 18.58 -47.68
C LYS A 161 1.61 17.29 -46.86
N LEU A 162 2.69 16.98 -46.14
CA LEU A 162 2.81 15.76 -45.32
C LEU A 162 1.99 15.85 -44.03
N VAL A 163 1.95 17.01 -43.37
CA VAL A 163 1.22 17.20 -42.09
C VAL A 163 -0.27 17.50 -42.27
N ARG A 164 -0.74 17.63 -43.52
CA ARG A 164 -2.15 17.94 -43.79
C ARG A 164 -2.98 16.68 -43.69
N ILE A 165 -3.91 16.68 -42.73
CA ILE A 165 -4.94 15.64 -42.62
C ILE A 165 -5.95 15.82 -43.75
N LYS A 166 -6.20 14.77 -44.52
CA LYS A 166 -7.22 14.75 -45.56
C LYS A 166 -8.58 14.48 -44.94
N THR A 167 -9.54 15.35 -45.24
CA THR A 167 -10.90 15.29 -44.71
C THR A 167 -11.92 14.79 -45.74
N ASP A 168 -11.46 14.38 -46.93
CA ASP A 168 -12.28 14.01 -48.08
C ASP A 168 -11.98 12.60 -48.61
N VAL A 169 -11.50 11.70 -47.76
CA VAL A 169 -11.18 10.33 -48.18
C VAL A 169 -12.46 9.55 -48.53
N GLU A 170 -12.42 8.80 -49.62
CA GLU A 170 -13.49 7.88 -50.01
C GLU A 170 -13.52 6.66 -49.07
N ILE A 171 -14.35 6.76 -48.04
CA ILE A 171 -14.67 5.67 -47.11
C ILE A 171 -16.16 5.29 -47.24
N GLU A 172 -16.44 3.99 -47.30
CA GLU A 172 -17.81 3.41 -47.40
C GLU A 172 -18.59 3.47 -46.07
N ILE A 173 -18.03 4.12 -45.05
CA ILE A 173 -18.58 4.15 -43.69
C ILE A 173 -19.40 5.42 -43.52
N ASP A 174 -20.67 5.25 -43.11
CA ASP A 174 -21.52 6.34 -42.63
C ASP A 174 -21.32 6.51 -41.12
N TRP A 175 -21.08 7.74 -40.67
CA TRP A 175 -20.89 8.01 -39.25
C TRP A 175 -22.19 7.83 -38.46
N HIS A 176 -23.37 7.90 -39.11
CA HIS A 176 -24.65 7.62 -38.48
C HIS A 176 -24.79 6.17 -37.99
N ASP A 177 -24.03 5.24 -38.60
CA ASP A 177 -24.00 3.83 -38.23
C ASP A 177 -23.02 3.56 -37.06
N LEU A 178 -22.24 4.55 -36.64
CA LEU A 178 -21.25 4.45 -35.56
C LEU A 178 -21.86 4.71 -34.18
N GLN A 179 -23.07 4.21 -33.95
CA GLN A 179 -23.76 4.34 -32.66
C GLN A 179 -23.22 3.33 -31.66
N ARG A 180 -22.92 3.82 -30.46
CA ARG A 180 -22.57 2.97 -29.31
C ARG A 180 -23.83 2.43 -28.66
N HIS A 181 -23.95 1.13 -28.55
CA HIS A 181 -24.96 0.41 -27.79
C HIS A 181 -24.41 0.01 -26.41
N ARG A 182 -25.11 -0.90 -25.71
CA ARG A 182 -24.64 -1.41 -24.43
C ARG A 182 -23.45 -2.37 -24.65
N PRO A 183 -22.34 -2.18 -23.92
CA PRO A 183 -21.23 -3.13 -23.93
C PRO A 183 -21.71 -4.53 -23.51
N ASP A 184 -21.15 -5.58 -24.11
CA ASP A 184 -21.46 -6.98 -23.74
C ASP A 184 -20.67 -7.35 -22.48
N PRO A 185 -21.31 -7.47 -21.30
CA PRO A 185 -20.62 -7.75 -20.06
C PRO A 185 -19.91 -9.11 -20.06
N GLY A 186 -20.50 -10.12 -20.72
CA GLY A 186 -19.92 -11.45 -20.78
C GLY A 186 -18.63 -11.45 -21.60
N ARG A 187 -18.67 -10.82 -22.77
CA ARG A 187 -17.49 -10.70 -23.65
C ARG A 187 -16.39 -9.83 -23.05
N ILE A 188 -16.75 -8.78 -22.31
CA ILE A 188 -15.77 -7.95 -21.56
C ILE A 188 -15.12 -8.78 -20.45
N ARG A 189 -15.92 -9.52 -19.67
CA ARG A 189 -15.43 -10.34 -18.57
C ARG A 189 -14.42 -11.38 -19.07
N MET A 190 -14.82 -12.22 -20.02
CA MET A 190 -13.94 -13.26 -20.58
C MET A 190 -12.62 -12.70 -21.10
N LEU A 191 -12.67 -11.55 -21.78
CA LEU A 191 -11.47 -10.94 -22.35
C LEU A 191 -10.59 -10.25 -21.31
N PHE A 192 -11.17 -9.66 -20.27
CA PHE A 192 -10.40 -9.02 -19.20
C PHE A 192 -9.80 -10.06 -18.25
N GLU A 193 -10.44 -11.21 -18.09
CA GLU A 193 -9.87 -12.37 -17.41
C GLU A 193 -8.71 -12.96 -18.20
N GLU A 194 -8.87 -13.19 -19.52
CA GLU A 194 -7.79 -13.66 -20.42
C GLU A 194 -6.55 -12.73 -20.38
N LEU A 195 -6.77 -11.43 -20.15
CA LEU A 195 -5.71 -10.42 -20.08
C LEU A 195 -5.26 -10.09 -18.65
N GLU A 196 -5.80 -10.77 -17.64
CA GLU A 196 -5.55 -10.53 -16.20
C GLU A 196 -5.84 -9.08 -15.74
N PHE A 197 -6.80 -8.40 -16.37
CA PHE A 197 -7.17 -7.01 -16.13
C PHE A 197 -8.25 -6.82 -15.05
N ASN A 198 -8.17 -7.57 -13.95
CA ASN A 198 -9.18 -7.63 -12.88
C ASN A 198 -9.53 -6.25 -12.27
N ARG A 199 -8.52 -5.42 -11.98
CA ARG A 199 -8.73 -4.05 -11.45
C ARG A 199 -9.29 -3.06 -12.47
N LEU A 200 -9.18 -3.37 -13.76
CA LEU A 200 -9.76 -2.58 -14.83
C LEU A 200 -11.21 -3.02 -15.06
N PHE A 201 -11.50 -4.31 -14.94
CA PHE A 201 -12.85 -4.88 -14.97
C PHE A 201 -13.74 -4.27 -13.89
N ASP A 202 -13.29 -4.24 -12.62
CA ASP A 202 -14.03 -3.62 -11.52
C ASP A 202 -14.32 -2.12 -11.75
N ARG A 203 -13.42 -1.45 -12.45
CA ARG A 203 -13.54 -0.02 -12.75
C ARG A 203 -14.51 0.23 -13.90
N VAL A 204 -14.47 -0.62 -14.92
CA VAL A 204 -15.43 -0.59 -16.03
C VAL A 204 -16.83 -0.90 -15.51
N LYS A 205 -16.99 -1.91 -14.65
CA LYS A 205 -18.26 -2.27 -13.98
C LYS A 205 -18.90 -1.07 -13.27
N LYS A 206 -18.10 -0.27 -12.56
CA LYS A 206 -18.56 0.96 -11.88
C LYS A 206 -18.98 2.08 -12.82
N ILE A 207 -18.41 2.16 -14.03
CA ILE A 207 -18.64 3.26 -14.99
C ILE A 207 -19.85 3.00 -15.88
N THR A 208 -20.14 1.73 -16.20
CA THR A 208 -21.23 1.35 -17.12
C THR A 208 -22.59 1.17 -16.44
N GLY A 209 -22.66 1.22 -15.10
CA GLY A 209 -23.88 1.10 -14.29
C GLY A 209 -24.44 -0.32 -14.17
N ASP A 210 -25.29 -0.54 -13.17
CA ASP A 210 -25.89 -1.84 -12.77
C ASP A 210 -26.72 -2.53 -13.86
N GLY A 211 -26.91 -1.95 -15.05
CA GLY A 211 -27.58 -2.63 -16.18
C GLY A 211 -26.80 -3.84 -16.73
N LEU A 212 -25.55 -4.05 -16.28
CA LEU A 212 -24.78 -5.27 -16.52
C LEU A 212 -25.01 -6.35 -15.45
N SER A 213 -25.83 -6.10 -14.40
CA SER A 213 -26.11 -7.13 -13.39
C SER A 213 -27.23 -8.07 -13.84
N GLU A 214 -28.37 -7.55 -14.33
CA GLU A 214 -29.56 -8.38 -14.56
C GLU A 214 -29.46 -9.33 -15.78
N GLU A 215 -28.86 -8.90 -16.89
CA GLU A 215 -28.67 -9.77 -18.07
C GLU A 215 -27.41 -10.64 -17.95
N ALA A 216 -26.40 -10.19 -17.19
CA ALA A 216 -25.25 -11.04 -16.87
C ALA A 216 -25.61 -12.11 -15.84
N GLU A 217 -26.50 -11.85 -14.88
CA GLU A 217 -27.03 -12.86 -13.96
C GLU A 217 -27.90 -13.90 -14.68
N ALA A 218 -28.68 -13.48 -15.69
CA ALA A 218 -29.49 -14.39 -16.49
C ALA A 218 -28.67 -15.29 -17.45
N ALA A 219 -27.50 -14.83 -17.91
CA ALA A 219 -26.54 -15.64 -18.69
C ALA A 219 -25.52 -16.39 -17.79
N ALA A 220 -25.23 -15.87 -16.59
CA ALA A 220 -24.35 -16.47 -15.57
C ALA A 220 -24.95 -17.73 -14.93
N GLY A 221 -26.26 -17.97 -15.10
CA GLY A 221 -26.88 -19.24 -14.71
C GLY A 221 -26.32 -20.48 -15.42
N THR A 222 -25.40 -20.33 -16.39
CA THR A 222 -24.85 -21.47 -17.16
C THR A 222 -23.34 -21.52 -17.39
N GLU A 223 -22.54 -20.47 -17.17
CA GLU A 223 -21.08 -20.53 -17.47
C GLU A 223 -20.19 -19.76 -16.47
N GLU A 224 -20.58 -19.64 -15.21
CA GLU A 224 -19.71 -19.15 -14.12
C GLU A 224 -18.72 -20.24 -13.62
N GLN A 225 -18.15 -20.99 -14.57
CA GLN A 225 -17.26 -22.14 -14.33
C GLN A 225 -15.88 -22.04 -14.99
N ALA A 226 -15.50 -20.90 -15.58
CA ALA A 226 -14.15 -20.73 -16.10
C ALA A 226 -13.66 -19.29 -15.93
N ASN A 227 -12.40 -19.16 -15.46
CA ASN A 227 -11.60 -17.94 -15.34
C ASN A 227 -11.72 -17.07 -14.07
N ALA A 228 -11.45 -17.70 -12.92
CA ALA A 228 -10.48 -17.10 -11.99
C ALA A 228 -9.15 -16.94 -12.72
N GLY A 229 -8.54 -15.74 -12.62
CA GLY A 229 -7.30 -15.40 -13.32
C GLY A 229 -6.21 -16.47 -13.19
N GLU A 230 -5.47 -16.66 -14.29
CA GLU A 230 -4.30 -17.54 -14.40
C GLU A 230 -3.16 -17.10 -13.47
N GLN A 231 -3.29 -17.41 -12.19
CA GLN A 231 -2.14 -17.85 -11.40
C GLN A 231 -2.49 -19.24 -10.95
N GLY A 232 -1.73 -20.21 -11.47
CA GLY A 232 -2.05 -21.62 -11.45
C GLY A 232 -2.60 -22.04 -10.09
N THR A 233 -3.89 -22.35 -10.05
CA THR A 233 -4.38 -23.29 -9.06
C THR A 233 -3.51 -24.54 -9.18
N LEU A 234 -3.29 -25.26 -8.08
CA LEU A 234 -2.67 -26.60 -8.16
C LEU A 234 -3.42 -27.53 -9.15
N PHE A 235 -4.64 -27.16 -9.53
CA PHE A 235 -5.58 -27.90 -10.36
C PHE A 235 -5.69 -27.38 -11.83
N GLY A 236 -5.00 -26.30 -12.20
CA GLY A 236 -5.08 -25.66 -13.52
C GLY A 236 -6.30 -24.71 -13.73
N PRO A 237 -6.23 -23.81 -14.74
CA PRO A 237 -7.25 -22.77 -14.97
C PRO A 237 -8.65 -23.28 -15.38
N ASP A 238 -8.75 -24.53 -15.85
CA ASP A 238 -10.00 -25.18 -16.29
C ASP A 238 -10.64 -26.12 -15.24
N ALA A 239 -10.12 -26.16 -14.01
CA ALA A 239 -10.68 -27.02 -12.97
C ALA A 239 -12.03 -26.48 -12.47
N LYS A 240 -13.11 -27.25 -12.70
CA LYS A 240 -14.41 -26.97 -12.06
C LYS A 240 -14.24 -27.02 -10.55
N LEU A 241 -14.48 -25.89 -9.89
CA LEU A 241 -14.49 -25.81 -8.44
C LEU A 241 -15.71 -26.58 -7.91
N SER A 242 -15.48 -27.37 -6.86
CA SER A 242 -16.56 -27.86 -5.99
C SER A 242 -17.12 -26.69 -5.17
N ALA A 243 -18.36 -26.81 -4.72
CA ALA A 243 -19.05 -25.81 -3.90
C ALA A 243 -19.92 -26.54 -2.88
N PHE A 244 -20.52 -25.80 -1.95
CA PHE A 244 -21.39 -26.37 -0.93
C PHE A 244 -22.50 -27.25 -1.53
N ASP A 245 -22.52 -28.51 -1.11
CA ASP A 245 -23.58 -29.47 -1.38
C ASP A 245 -23.94 -30.17 -0.07
N GLU A 246 -25.15 -29.93 0.42
CA GLU A 246 -25.69 -30.50 1.66
C GLU A 246 -25.67 -32.04 1.66
N SER A 247 -25.64 -32.69 0.50
CA SER A 247 -25.57 -34.16 0.41
C SER A 247 -24.16 -34.74 0.53
N GLU A 248 -23.12 -33.90 0.45
CA GLU A 248 -21.72 -34.32 0.52
C GLU A 248 -21.06 -34.04 1.89
N VAL A 249 -21.76 -33.36 2.80
CA VAL A 249 -21.25 -32.96 4.13
C VAL A 249 -22.24 -33.29 5.25
N ASP A 250 -21.75 -33.50 6.47
CA ASP A 250 -22.55 -33.63 7.69
C ASP A 250 -22.41 -32.37 8.54
N TYR A 251 -23.17 -31.33 8.18
CA TYR A 251 -23.24 -30.08 8.94
C TYR A 251 -24.48 -30.06 9.83
N ARG A 252 -24.26 -29.92 11.14
CA ARG A 252 -25.31 -29.97 12.16
C ARG A 252 -25.42 -28.63 12.88
N MET A 253 -26.64 -28.28 13.31
CA MET A 253 -26.87 -27.15 14.22
C MET A 253 -27.34 -27.67 15.57
N VAL A 254 -26.72 -27.20 16.64
CA VAL A 254 -27.14 -27.52 18.00
C VAL A 254 -28.49 -26.86 18.31
N ALA A 255 -29.48 -27.66 18.70
CA ALA A 255 -30.84 -27.20 18.92
C ALA A 255 -31.11 -26.75 20.36
N ASP A 256 -30.53 -27.43 21.34
CA ASP A 256 -30.78 -27.25 22.77
C ASP A 256 -29.56 -27.62 23.62
N VAL A 257 -29.64 -27.35 24.93
CA VAL A 257 -28.52 -27.57 25.87
C VAL A 257 -28.12 -29.05 26.02
N ASP A 258 -29.05 -29.99 25.86
CA ASP A 258 -28.75 -31.42 25.98
C ASP A 258 -28.03 -31.91 24.72
N ASP A 259 -28.43 -31.41 23.55
CA ASP A 259 -27.73 -31.61 22.28
C ASP A 259 -26.31 -31.02 22.31
N LEU A 260 -26.14 -29.83 22.89
CA LEU A 260 -24.82 -29.21 23.08
C LEU A 260 -23.89 -30.12 23.89
N ARG A 261 -24.35 -30.61 25.04
CA ARG A 261 -23.55 -31.47 25.92
C ARG A 261 -23.14 -32.76 25.21
N ARG A 262 -24.09 -33.42 24.54
CA ARG A 262 -23.82 -34.63 23.77
C ARG A 262 -22.80 -34.39 22.66
N THR A 263 -22.96 -33.29 21.91
CA THR A 263 -22.03 -32.91 20.85
C THR A 263 -20.62 -32.71 21.39
N LEU A 264 -20.46 -31.99 22.50
CA LEU A 264 -19.13 -31.78 23.07
C LEU A 264 -18.52 -33.05 23.64
N ASP A 265 -19.33 -33.97 24.19
CA ASP A 265 -18.87 -35.29 24.62
C ASP A 265 -18.36 -36.13 23.42
N GLU A 266 -19.01 -36.04 22.26
CA GLU A 266 -18.56 -36.67 21.00
C GLU A 266 -17.21 -36.11 20.54
N LEU A 267 -17.02 -34.78 20.65
CA LEU A 267 -15.80 -34.09 20.20
C LEU A 267 -14.65 -34.15 21.23
N ALA A 268 -14.92 -34.48 22.49
CA ALA A 268 -13.96 -34.38 23.59
C ALA A 268 -12.68 -35.22 23.38
N SER A 269 -12.78 -36.36 22.69
CA SER A 269 -11.63 -37.24 22.42
C SER A 269 -10.80 -36.85 21.20
N ALA A 270 -11.20 -35.83 20.45
CA ALA A 270 -10.43 -35.38 19.29
C ALA A 270 -9.09 -34.77 19.73
N GLU A 271 -8.02 -35.05 18.97
CA GLU A 271 -6.69 -34.47 19.24
C GLU A 271 -6.59 -33.01 18.75
N ARG A 272 -7.45 -32.63 17.80
CA ARG A 272 -7.51 -31.31 17.17
C ARG A 272 -8.96 -30.88 16.97
N VAL A 273 -9.20 -29.57 17.01
CA VAL A 273 -10.51 -28.97 16.78
C VAL A 273 -10.31 -27.69 15.97
N ALA A 274 -10.89 -27.64 14.78
CA ALA A 274 -11.07 -26.39 14.06
C ALA A 274 -12.28 -25.64 14.62
N PHE A 275 -12.17 -24.33 14.78
CA PHE A 275 -13.25 -23.51 15.31
C PHE A 275 -13.27 -22.14 14.65
N ASP A 276 -14.44 -21.53 14.63
CA ASP A 276 -14.66 -20.16 14.16
C ASP A 276 -15.80 -19.49 14.97
N THR A 277 -15.81 -18.16 15.00
CA THR A 277 -16.80 -17.37 15.73
C THR A 277 -17.62 -16.44 14.83
N GLU A 278 -18.93 -16.57 14.92
CA GLU A 278 -19.86 -15.67 14.25
C GLU A 278 -20.20 -14.49 15.15
N THR A 279 -20.21 -13.28 14.58
CA THR A 279 -20.28 -12.05 15.38
C THR A 279 -21.04 -10.91 14.73
N THR A 280 -21.37 -9.87 15.51
CA THR A 280 -22.15 -8.71 15.04
C THR A 280 -21.35 -7.61 14.35
N SER A 281 -20.03 -7.64 14.41
CA SER A 281 -19.12 -6.57 13.95
C SER A 281 -17.81 -7.18 13.47
N THR A 282 -17.05 -6.48 12.62
CA THR A 282 -15.68 -6.87 12.25
C THR A 282 -14.63 -6.34 13.23
N ASP A 283 -15.03 -5.46 14.16
CA ASP A 283 -14.20 -5.04 15.29
C ASP A 283 -14.45 -5.98 16.48
N PRO A 284 -13.46 -6.82 16.87
CA PRO A 284 -13.64 -7.81 17.93
C PRO A 284 -13.86 -7.18 19.31
N MET A 285 -13.47 -5.91 19.52
CA MET A 285 -13.71 -5.18 20.77
C MET A 285 -15.12 -4.60 20.86
N MET A 286 -15.81 -4.46 19.73
CA MET A 286 -17.21 -4.02 19.66
C MET A 286 -18.19 -5.16 19.34
N ALA A 287 -17.67 -6.31 18.90
CA ALA A 287 -18.45 -7.47 18.51
C ALA A 287 -19.19 -8.12 19.69
N SER A 288 -20.39 -8.62 19.43
CA SER A 288 -21.07 -9.59 20.31
C SER A 288 -21.05 -10.96 19.63
N LEU A 289 -20.81 -12.02 20.41
CA LEU A 289 -20.85 -13.39 19.91
C LEU A 289 -22.28 -13.79 19.47
N VAL A 290 -22.39 -14.42 18.31
CA VAL A 290 -23.63 -14.92 17.68
C VAL A 290 -23.62 -16.45 17.59
N GLY A 291 -22.46 -17.06 17.38
CA GLY A 291 -22.33 -18.51 17.38
C GLY A 291 -20.87 -18.96 17.34
N ILE A 292 -20.66 -20.26 17.58
CA ILE A 292 -19.37 -20.93 17.48
C ILE A 292 -19.54 -22.14 16.57
N SER A 293 -18.70 -22.30 15.56
CA SER A 293 -18.64 -23.54 14.78
C SER A 293 -17.42 -24.37 15.16
N LEU A 294 -17.55 -25.69 15.05
CA LEU A 294 -16.50 -26.66 15.38
C LEU A 294 -16.42 -27.75 14.30
N SER A 295 -15.21 -28.18 13.95
CA SER A 295 -14.96 -29.33 13.08
C SER A 295 -13.74 -30.12 13.58
N VAL A 296 -13.84 -31.45 13.57
CA VAL A 296 -12.73 -32.35 13.98
C VAL A 296 -12.31 -33.31 12.86
N GLU A 297 -13.21 -33.54 11.89
CA GLU A 297 -12.99 -34.37 10.71
C GLU A 297 -13.46 -33.63 9.44
N PRO A 298 -12.74 -33.73 8.31
CA PRO A 298 -13.15 -33.13 7.04
C PRO A 298 -14.55 -33.57 6.60
N GLY A 299 -15.41 -32.62 6.28
CA GLY A 299 -16.79 -32.87 5.87
C GLY A 299 -17.78 -32.97 7.04
N GLU A 300 -17.32 -32.90 8.28
CA GLU A 300 -18.17 -32.91 9.47
C GLU A 300 -17.96 -31.63 10.28
N ALA A 301 -19.04 -30.90 10.55
CA ALA A 301 -18.98 -29.68 11.35
C ALA A 301 -20.28 -29.42 12.10
N VAL A 302 -20.18 -28.70 13.21
CA VAL A 302 -21.32 -28.32 14.03
C VAL A 302 -21.33 -26.84 14.32
N TYR A 303 -22.49 -26.20 14.15
CA TYR A 303 -22.74 -24.82 14.52
C TYR A 303 -23.52 -24.75 15.84
N ILE A 304 -22.98 -23.99 16.80
CA ILE A 304 -23.55 -23.75 18.12
C ILE A 304 -24.01 -22.29 18.16
N PRO A 305 -25.30 -22.00 17.88
CA PRO A 305 -25.81 -20.65 18.00
C PRO A 305 -25.85 -20.18 19.46
N THR A 306 -25.66 -18.88 19.69
CA THR A 306 -25.72 -18.30 21.02
C THR A 306 -26.45 -16.95 21.06
N PRO A 307 -27.52 -16.81 21.87
CA PRO A 307 -28.13 -17.83 22.73
C PRO A 307 -28.73 -19.00 21.93
N LEU A 308 -28.91 -20.15 22.58
CA LEU A 308 -29.51 -21.33 21.94
C LEU A 308 -31.02 -21.12 21.68
N PRO A 309 -31.59 -21.82 20.69
CA PRO A 309 -33.03 -21.75 20.37
C PRO A 309 -33.97 -22.09 21.53
N ASP A 310 -33.51 -22.91 22.49
CA ASP A 310 -34.26 -23.30 23.70
C ASP A 310 -34.29 -22.22 24.80
N GLY A 311 -33.54 -21.11 24.61
CA GLY A 311 -33.45 -20.00 25.54
C GLY A 311 -32.22 -20.04 26.47
N THR A 312 -31.33 -21.02 26.31
CA THR A 312 -30.05 -21.05 27.05
C THR A 312 -29.20 -19.83 26.69
N SER A 313 -28.68 -19.13 27.70
CA SER A 313 -27.96 -17.86 27.51
C SER A 313 -26.55 -18.06 26.95
N THR A 314 -25.96 -16.99 26.40
CA THR A 314 -24.59 -17.03 25.89
C THR A 314 -23.58 -17.41 26.96
N GLU A 315 -23.75 -16.93 28.18
CA GLU A 315 -22.88 -17.26 29.30
C GLU A 315 -22.93 -18.76 29.63
N GLU A 316 -24.11 -19.37 29.61
CA GLU A 316 -24.26 -20.81 29.85
C GLU A 316 -23.68 -21.65 28.71
N VAL A 317 -23.87 -21.25 27.45
CA VAL A 317 -23.22 -21.89 26.29
C VAL A 317 -21.70 -21.84 26.41
N ILE A 318 -21.13 -20.68 26.75
CA ILE A 318 -19.70 -20.50 26.92
C ILE A 318 -19.13 -21.39 28.04
N GLU A 319 -19.81 -21.49 29.19
CA GLU A 319 -19.38 -22.38 30.27
C GLU A 319 -19.39 -23.86 29.85
N ILE A 320 -20.34 -24.26 29.01
CA ILE A 320 -20.43 -25.63 28.52
C ILE A 320 -19.36 -25.93 27.47
N VAL A 321 -19.03 -24.98 26.58
CA VAL A 321 -17.99 -25.12 25.54
C VAL A 321 -16.57 -25.02 26.10
N ARG A 322 -16.39 -24.32 27.23
CA ARG A 322 -15.10 -24.05 27.88
C ARG A 322 -14.16 -25.27 28.01
N PRO A 323 -14.60 -26.47 28.42
CA PRO A 323 -13.69 -27.61 28.55
C PRO A 323 -13.05 -28.07 27.24
N LEU A 324 -13.72 -27.89 26.10
CA LEU A 324 -13.20 -28.29 24.78
C LEU A 324 -12.24 -27.22 24.25
N LEU A 325 -12.70 -25.97 24.14
CA LEU A 325 -11.86 -24.89 23.59
C LEU A 325 -10.75 -24.45 24.56
N GLY A 326 -10.97 -24.57 25.87
CA GLY A 326 -9.96 -24.30 26.92
C GLY A 326 -9.01 -25.47 27.21
N GLY A 327 -9.22 -26.65 26.59
CA GLY A 327 -8.41 -27.84 26.82
C GLY A 327 -7.03 -27.81 26.15
N ASP A 328 -6.37 -28.97 26.07
CA ASP A 328 -5.00 -29.10 25.53
C ASP A 328 -4.92 -29.53 24.04
N GLN A 329 -6.07 -29.81 23.40
CA GLN A 329 -6.15 -30.15 21.97
C GLN A 329 -5.48 -29.09 21.09
N LEU A 330 -5.06 -29.46 19.89
CA LEU A 330 -4.65 -28.47 18.88
C LEU A 330 -5.87 -27.67 18.40
N LYS A 331 -5.78 -26.35 18.42
CA LYS A 331 -6.85 -25.45 17.98
C LYS A 331 -6.50 -24.89 16.61
N ILE A 332 -7.39 -25.11 15.65
CA ILE A 332 -7.20 -24.69 14.26
C ILE A 332 -8.22 -23.59 13.97
N ALA A 333 -7.78 -22.47 13.41
CA ALA A 333 -8.67 -21.38 13.03
C ALA A 333 -8.07 -20.57 11.88
N GLN A 334 -8.88 -19.77 11.21
CA GLN A 334 -8.42 -18.78 10.26
C GLN A 334 -8.42 -17.42 10.95
N ASN A 335 -7.27 -16.72 11.02
CA ASN A 335 -7.20 -15.43 11.72
C ASN A 335 -7.62 -15.54 13.20
N VAL A 336 -7.07 -16.54 13.89
CA VAL A 336 -7.44 -16.99 15.24
C VAL A 336 -7.48 -15.86 16.28
N LYS A 337 -6.65 -14.82 16.10
CA LYS A 337 -6.60 -13.66 17.00
C LYS A 337 -7.96 -12.98 17.13
N TYR A 338 -8.77 -12.94 16.07
CA TYR A 338 -10.12 -12.40 16.12
C TYR A 338 -10.99 -13.20 17.11
N ASP A 339 -11.02 -14.52 16.97
CA ASP A 339 -11.80 -15.42 17.82
C ASP A 339 -11.30 -15.40 19.26
N LEU A 340 -9.98 -15.35 19.47
CA LEU A 340 -9.37 -15.20 20.80
C LEU A 340 -9.85 -13.92 21.50
N ASN A 341 -9.96 -12.80 20.76
CA ASN A 341 -10.45 -11.55 21.33
C ASN A 341 -11.93 -11.66 21.72
N VAL A 342 -12.77 -12.20 20.84
CA VAL A 342 -14.22 -12.33 21.05
C VAL A 342 -14.50 -13.28 22.23
N LEU A 343 -13.96 -14.50 22.19
CA LEU A 343 -14.14 -15.50 23.24
C LEU A 343 -13.56 -15.01 24.58
N GLY A 344 -12.40 -14.37 24.55
CA GLY A 344 -11.76 -13.80 25.73
C GLY A 344 -12.58 -12.70 26.40
N ARG A 345 -13.32 -11.88 25.63
CA ARG A 345 -14.28 -10.89 26.18
C ARG A 345 -15.49 -11.54 26.83
N HIS A 346 -15.87 -12.74 26.37
CA HIS A 346 -16.89 -13.57 26.99
C HIS A 346 -16.33 -14.49 28.10
N GLY A 347 -15.07 -14.29 28.50
CA GLY A 347 -14.44 -15.00 29.62
C GLY A 347 -13.97 -16.41 29.29
N LEU A 348 -13.86 -16.78 28.00
CA LEU A 348 -13.29 -18.05 27.55
C LEU A 348 -11.89 -17.81 26.96
N GLU A 349 -10.86 -18.25 27.69
CA GLU A 349 -9.50 -18.35 27.14
C GLU A 349 -9.35 -19.69 26.42
N VAL A 350 -9.06 -19.63 25.12
CA VAL A 350 -8.79 -20.82 24.31
C VAL A 350 -7.48 -21.45 24.80
N GLY A 351 -7.42 -22.76 25.02
CA GLY A 351 -6.24 -23.47 25.50
C GLY A 351 -5.44 -24.16 24.39
N GLY A 352 -4.41 -24.91 24.76
CA GLY A 352 -3.65 -25.78 23.85
C GLY A 352 -2.83 -25.06 22.76
N PRO A 353 -2.11 -25.83 21.93
CA PRO A 353 -1.39 -25.30 20.78
C PRO A 353 -2.35 -24.70 19.75
N LEU A 354 -1.89 -23.69 19.01
CA LEU A 354 -2.65 -23.05 17.93
C LEU A 354 -2.09 -23.44 16.56
N PHE A 355 -2.95 -23.49 15.56
CA PHE A 355 -2.62 -23.47 14.15
C PHE A 355 -3.53 -22.46 13.45
N ASP A 356 -2.94 -21.41 12.90
CA ASP A 356 -3.69 -20.41 12.14
C ASP A 356 -3.39 -20.55 10.65
N THR A 357 -4.40 -20.89 9.85
CA THR A 357 -4.26 -21.12 8.40
C THR A 357 -3.82 -19.86 7.64
N MET A 358 -4.22 -18.68 8.11
CA MET A 358 -3.80 -17.39 7.54
C MET A 358 -2.30 -17.16 7.76
N ILE A 359 -1.84 -17.40 8.99
CA ILE A 359 -0.44 -17.23 9.38
C ILE A 359 0.42 -18.31 8.71
N ALA A 360 -0.05 -19.55 8.67
CA ALA A 360 0.62 -20.66 7.99
C ALA A 360 0.87 -20.32 6.52
N HIS A 361 -0.19 -19.91 5.81
CA HIS A 361 -0.07 -19.51 4.40
C HIS A 361 0.84 -18.29 4.22
N TYR A 362 0.79 -17.30 5.12
CA TYR A 362 1.69 -16.15 5.07
C TYR A 362 3.17 -16.53 5.19
N LEU A 363 3.52 -17.55 5.98
CA LEU A 363 4.89 -18.03 6.06
C LEU A 363 5.33 -18.79 4.80
N ILE A 364 4.39 -19.46 4.14
CA ILE A 364 4.62 -20.22 2.90
C ILE A 364 4.77 -19.28 1.69
N ALA A 365 3.84 -18.33 1.54
CA ALA A 365 3.69 -17.45 0.39
C ALA A 365 3.33 -16.01 0.82
N PRO A 366 4.27 -15.24 1.41
CA PRO A 366 3.99 -13.94 2.07
C PRO A 366 3.52 -12.82 1.14
N GLU A 367 3.67 -12.95 -0.18
CA GLU A 367 3.23 -11.97 -1.17
C GLU A 367 1.82 -12.22 -1.71
N GLU A 368 1.24 -13.38 -1.44
CA GLU A 368 -0.11 -13.75 -1.86
C GLU A 368 -1.16 -13.30 -0.84
N PRO A 369 -2.44 -13.10 -1.21
CA PRO A 369 -3.46 -12.80 -0.20
C PRO A 369 -3.84 -14.06 0.58
N HIS A 370 -4.11 -13.89 1.87
CA HIS A 370 -4.26 -15.01 2.82
C HIS A 370 -5.71 -15.22 3.30
N GLY A 371 -6.71 -14.72 2.57
CA GLY A 371 -8.12 -14.87 2.96
C GLY A 371 -8.66 -16.26 2.64
N MET A 372 -9.39 -16.88 3.57
CA MET A 372 -9.87 -18.27 3.46
C MET A 372 -10.56 -18.58 2.13
N ASN A 373 -11.44 -17.70 1.63
CA ASN A 373 -12.15 -17.94 0.36
C ASN A 373 -11.20 -18.07 -0.83
N GLN A 374 -10.09 -17.33 -0.85
CA GLN A 374 -9.09 -17.48 -1.89
C GLN A 374 -8.27 -18.75 -1.68
N LEU A 375 -7.92 -19.07 -0.43
CA LEU A 375 -7.16 -20.27 -0.10
C LEU A 375 -7.93 -21.55 -0.45
N ALA A 376 -9.21 -21.62 -0.13
CA ALA A 376 -10.08 -22.74 -0.48
C ALA A 376 -10.12 -22.96 -2.00
N ARG A 377 -10.23 -21.88 -2.79
CA ARG A 377 -10.23 -21.96 -4.25
C ARG A 377 -8.89 -22.44 -4.80
N SER A 378 -7.78 -21.88 -4.31
CA SER A 378 -6.44 -22.17 -4.82
C SER A 378 -5.92 -23.55 -4.41
N TYR A 379 -6.21 -23.99 -3.17
CA TYR A 379 -5.59 -25.17 -2.56
C TYR A 379 -6.55 -26.36 -2.41
N LEU A 380 -7.86 -26.14 -2.33
CA LEU A 380 -8.85 -27.22 -2.23
C LEU A 380 -9.67 -27.40 -3.50
N GLY A 381 -9.60 -26.46 -4.46
CA GLY A 381 -10.50 -26.45 -5.60
C GLY A 381 -11.97 -26.29 -5.18
N TYR A 382 -12.20 -25.53 -4.11
CA TYR A 382 -13.52 -25.35 -3.47
C TYR A 382 -13.91 -23.88 -3.43
N ALA A 383 -15.18 -23.56 -3.70
CA ALA A 383 -15.75 -22.22 -3.61
C ALA A 383 -16.68 -22.11 -2.38
N PRO A 384 -16.23 -21.45 -1.29
CA PRO A 384 -17.05 -21.25 -0.10
C PRO A 384 -18.27 -20.36 -0.34
N ILE A 385 -19.28 -20.53 0.51
CA ILE A 385 -20.48 -19.72 0.60
C ILE A 385 -20.08 -18.26 0.87
N PRO A 386 -20.44 -17.31 -0.01
CA PRO A 386 -20.16 -15.90 0.23
C PRO A 386 -20.96 -15.36 1.42
N ILE A 387 -20.29 -14.66 2.35
CA ILE A 387 -20.96 -13.95 3.47
C ILE A 387 -22.04 -12.96 2.98
N SER A 388 -21.88 -12.40 1.78
CA SER A 388 -22.86 -11.50 1.16
C SER A 388 -24.21 -12.15 0.89
N ASP A 389 -24.24 -13.47 0.75
CA ASP A 389 -25.47 -14.21 0.49
C ASP A 389 -26.32 -14.32 1.76
N LEU A 390 -25.69 -14.19 2.94
CA LEU A 390 -26.35 -14.15 4.24
C LEU A 390 -26.76 -12.73 4.64
N ILE A 391 -25.81 -11.80 4.69
CA ILE A 391 -26.03 -10.48 5.30
C ILE A 391 -26.15 -9.35 4.28
N GLY A 392 -26.02 -9.63 2.99
CA GLY A 392 -25.99 -8.60 1.95
C GLY A 392 -24.69 -7.78 1.95
N SER A 393 -24.73 -6.61 1.31
CA SER A 393 -23.57 -5.74 1.16
C SER A 393 -23.93 -4.24 1.18
N GLY A 394 -22.94 -3.38 1.43
CA GLY A 394 -23.12 -1.93 1.39
C GLY A 394 -23.77 -1.37 2.66
N LYS A 395 -24.52 -0.28 2.52
CA LYS A 395 -25.13 0.44 3.66
C LYS A 395 -26.29 -0.31 4.31
N ASP A 396 -26.91 -1.22 3.57
CA ASP A 396 -28.07 -2.01 4.02
C ASP A 396 -27.65 -3.43 4.46
N GLN A 397 -26.36 -3.66 4.69
CA GLN A 397 -25.84 -4.92 5.21
C GLN A 397 -26.42 -5.21 6.60
N LEU A 398 -26.95 -6.41 6.78
CA LEU A 398 -27.50 -6.90 8.04
C LEU A 398 -26.37 -7.34 9.00
N SER A 399 -26.69 -7.47 10.28
CA SER A 399 -25.82 -8.17 11.23
C SER A 399 -26.04 -9.67 11.15
N MET A 400 -25.04 -10.51 11.45
CA MET A 400 -25.24 -11.97 11.58
C MET A 400 -26.33 -12.31 12.61
N ARG A 401 -26.53 -11.44 13.61
CA ARG A 401 -27.58 -11.58 14.61
C ARG A 401 -29.00 -11.39 14.06
N ASP A 402 -29.14 -10.74 12.91
CA ASP A 402 -30.44 -10.53 12.26
C ASP A 402 -30.87 -11.74 11.41
N ILE A 403 -29.96 -12.71 11.20
CA ILE A 403 -30.19 -13.92 10.41
C ILE A 403 -30.64 -15.06 11.34
N ALA A 404 -31.58 -15.90 10.86
CA ALA A 404 -32.02 -17.03 11.66
C ALA A 404 -30.88 -18.05 11.84
N PRO A 405 -30.68 -18.63 13.04
CA PRO A 405 -29.57 -19.56 13.30
C PRO A 405 -29.42 -20.70 12.30
N LYS A 406 -30.54 -21.27 11.85
CA LYS A 406 -30.60 -22.34 10.85
C LYS A 406 -30.04 -21.94 9.47
N ASP A 407 -30.10 -20.66 9.14
CA ASP A 407 -29.65 -20.12 7.86
C ASP A 407 -28.16 -19.71 7.95
N VAL A 408 -27.67 -19.38 9.16
CA VAL A 408 -26.23 -19.18 9.46
C VAL A 408 -25.47 -20.51 9.52
N ALA A 409 -26.12 -21.58 9.98
CA ALA A 409 -25.47 -22.86 10.27
C ALA A 409 -24.62 -23.43 9.11
N PRO A 410 -25.08 -23.46 7.84
CA PRO A 410 -24.28 -23.99 6.75
C PRO A 410 -23.00 -23.20 6.50
N TYR A 411 -23.07 -21.87 6.56
CA TYR A 411 -21.92 -20.97 6.38
C TYR A 411 -20.90 -21.15 7.51
N ALA A 412 -21.34 -21.06 8.77
CA ALA A 412 -20.44 -21.15 9.90
C ALA A 412 -19.79 -22.54 10.02
N ALA A 413 -20.56 -23.60 9.75
CA ALA A 413 -20.04 -24.97 9.74
C ALA A 413 -19.04 -25.20 8.60
N GLU A 414 -19.31 -24.62 7.42
CA GLU A 414 -18.38 -24.65 6.29
C GLU A 414 -17.05 -23.97 6.63
N ASP A 415 -17.06 -22.78 7.24
CA ASP A 415 -15.85 -22.05 7.59
C ASP A 415 -14.93 -22.88 8.51
N ALA A 416 -15.49 -23.58 9.51
CA ALA A 416 -14.73 -24.48 10.39
C ALA A 416 -14.16 -25.71 9.64
N ASP A 417 -14.93 -26.36 8.79
CA ASP A 417 -14.50 -27.53 8.01
C ASP A 417 -13.42 -27.14 6.97
N ILE A 418 -13.66 -26.10 6.19
CA ILE A 418 -12.70 -25.61 5.19
C ILE A 418 -11.39 -25.19 5.86
N THR A 419 -11.45 -24.55 7.02
CA THR A 419 -10.27 -24.22 7.81
C THR A 419 -9.50 -25.47 8.25
N LEU A 420 -10.18 -26.53 8.69
CA LEU A 420 -9.55 -27.82 9.02
C LEU A 420 -8.84 -28.44 7.79
N ARG A 421 -9.53 -28.46 6.64
CA ARG A 421 -8.98 -29.00 5.39
C ARG A 421 -7.78 -28.21 4.89
N LEU A 422 -7.79 -26.88 5.04
CA LEU A 422 -6.65 -26.02 4.71
C LEU A 422 -5.46 -26.30 5.63
N ALA A 423 -5.70 -26.55 6.92
CA ALA A 423 -4.63 -26.91 7.85
C ALA A 423 -3.94 -28.24 7.46
N ASP A 424 -4.70 -29.23 7.00
CA ASP A 424 -4.16 -30.50 6.48
C ASP A 424 -3.25 -30.30 5.25
N VAL A 425 -3.49 -29.26 4.45
CA VAL A 425 -2.65 -28.89 3.31
C VAL A 425 -1.42 -28.08 3.77
N PHE A 426 -1.58 -27.13 4.68
CA PHE A 426 -0.51 -26.19 5.03
C PHE A 426 0.50 -26.76 6.02
N GLU A 427 0.12 -27.67 6.91
CA GLU A 427 1.07 -28.31 7.85
C GLU A 427 2.28 -28.95 7.13
N PRO A 428 2.12 -29.84 6.12
CA PRO A 428 3.27 -30.39 5.39
C PRO A 428 4.02 -29.32 4.60
N MET A 429 3.34 -28.30 4.07
CA MET A 429 3.99 -27.21 3.33
C MET A 429 4.90 -26.33 4.22
N LEU A 430 4.54 -26.15 5.50
CA LEU A 430 5.40 -25.48 6.48
C LEU A 430 6.71 -26.24 6.70
N GLU A 431 6.65 -27.58 6.73
CA GLU A 431 7.84 -28.45 6.81
C GLU A 431 8.71 -28.31 5.56
N GLU A 432 8.12 -28.46 4.38
CA GLU A 432 8.84 -28.37 3.10
C GLU A 432 9.50 -27.00 2.89
N SER A 433 8.84 -25.95 3.36
CA SER A 433 9.33 -24.58 3.28
C SER A 433 10.38 -24.24 4.35
N GLY A 434 10.55 -25.10 5.37
CA GLY A 434 11.51 -24.92 6.46
C GLY A 434 11.12 -23.84 7.47
N VAL A 435 9.83 -23.47 7.53
CA VAL A 435 9.29 -22.40 8.38
C VAL A 435 8.38 -22.92 9.50
N ARG A 436 8.31 -24.25 9.67
CA ARG A 436 7.50 -24.88 10.73
C ARG A 436 7.87 -24.40 12.13
N SER A 437 9.15 -24.31 12.47
CA SER A 437 9.59 -23.81 13.78
C SER A 437 9.16 -22.36 13.98
N ILE A 438 9.29 -21.50 12.96
CA ILE A 438 8.80 -20.13 13.00
C ILE A 438 7.28 -20.08 13.28
N ALA A 439 6.51 -20.98 12.68
CA ALA A 439 5.07 -21.06 12.91
C ALA A 439 4.74 -21.42 14.36
N TYR A 440 5.27 -22.54 14.85
CA TYR A 440 4.89 -23.11 16.16
C TYR A 440 5.58 -22.47 17.36
N ASP A 441 6.84 -22.03 17.20
CA ASP A 441 7.64 -21.50 18.31
C ASP A 441 7.48 -19.97 18.44
N MET A 442 6.90 -19.30 17.42
CA MET A 442 6.82 -17.83 17.39
C MET A 442 5.46 -17.31 16.91
N GLU A 443 5.04 -17.54 15.67
CA GLU A 443 3.88 -16.82 15.11
C GLU A 443 2.54 -17.27 15.70
N PHE A 444 2.32 -18.58 15.91
CA PHE A 444 1.09 -19.07 16.51
C PHE A 444 0.97 -18.70 18.00
N PRO A 445 2.01 -18.85 18.85
CA PRO A 445 1.96 -18.34 20.22
C PRO A 445 1.76 -16.83 20.27
N LEU A 446 2.39 -16.08 19.38
CA LEU A 446 2.26 -14.62 19.33
C LEU A 446 0.83 -14.15 19.11
N ALA A 447 -0.01 -14.90 18.39
CA ALA A 447 -1.43 -14.55 18.21
C ALA A 447 -2.15 -14.41 19.56
N ARG A 448 -1.78 -15.22 20.57
CA ARG A 448 -2.30 -15.12 21.94
C ARG A 448 -1.84 -13.86 22.65
N VAL A 449 -0.54 -13.56 22.55
CA VAL A 449 0.07 -12.35 23.14
C VAL A 449 -0.60 -11.11 22.57
N LEU A 450 -0.74 -11.04 21.24
CA LEU A 450 -1.40 -9.92 20.57
C LEU A 450 -2.87 -9.83 20.99
N SER A 451 -3.61 -10.95 21.06
CA SER A 451 -4.99 -10.91 21.55
C SER A 451 -5.11 -10.31 22.96
N ARG A 452 -4.21 -10.66 23.89
CA ARG A 452 -4.21 -10.09 25.25
C ARG A 452 -3.87 -8.60 25.25
N MET A 453 -2.88 -8.20 24.44
CA MET A 453 -2.51 -6.78 24.29
C MET A 453 -3.67 -5.96 23.75
N GLU A 454 -4.34 -6.45 22.69
CA GLU A 454 -5.49 -5.78 22.07
C GLU A 454 -6.66 -5.66 23.03
N ARG A 455 -7.03 -6.75 23.72
CA ARG A 455 -8.10 -6.72 24.73
C ARG A 455 -7.79 -5.80 25.90
N THR A 456 -6.52 -5.72 26.32
CA THR A 456 -6.10 -4.82 27.40
C THR A 456 -6.19 -3.36 26.96
N GLY A 457 -5.65 -3.03 25.78
CA GLY A 457 -5.58 -1.67 25.26
C GLY A 457 -4.71 -0.73 26.10
N ILE A 458 -4.48 0.49 25.62
CA ILE A 458 -3.75 1.53 26.34
C ILE A 458 -4.72 2.61 26.85
N LYS A 459 -4.54 3.04 28.09
CA LYS A 459 -5.35 4.13 28.66
C LYS A 459 -4.92 5.48 28.10
N VAL A 460 -5.92 6.31 27.82
CA VAL A 460 -5.70 7.64 27.27
C VAL A 460 -6.45 8.67 28.10
N ASP A 461 -5.76 9.73 28.48
CA ASP A 461 -6.32 10.87 29.20
C ASP A 461 -7.01 11.81 28.21
N ALA A 462 -8.35 11.77 28.22
CA ALA A 462 -9.18 12.60 27.36
C ALA A 462 -9.05 14.11 27.64
N ASP A 463 -8.76 14.51 28.89
CA ASP A 463 -8.58 15.90 29.25
C ASP A 463 -7.27 16.44 28.65
N VAL A 464 -6.20 15.64 28.69
CA VAL A 464 -4.92 15.97 28.03
C VAL A 464 -5.10 16.08 26.51
N LEU A 465 -5.87 15.18 25.89
CA LEU A 465 -6.17 15.28 24.45
C LEU A 465 -6.94 16.58 24.12
N ASN A 466 -7.95 16.93 24.92
CA ASN A 466 -8.72 18.16 24.74
C ASN A 466 -7.87 19.42 24.90
N GLU A 467 -6.98 19.45 25.91
CA GLU A 467 -6.00 20.53 26.10
C GLU A 467 -5.08 20.67 24.88
N LEU A 468 -4.55 19.55 24.37
CA LEU A 468 -3.70 19.53 23.19
C LEU A 468 -4.45 19.99 21.94
N SER A 469 -5.71 19.57 21.74
CA SER A 469 -6.52 19.98 20.59
C SER A 469 -6.77 21.49 20.59
N ALA A 470 -7.10 22.06 21.75
CA ALA A 470 -7.28 23.51 21.90
C ALA A 470 -5.98 24.27 21.64
N THR A 471 -4.85 23.78 22.19
CA THR A 471 -3.54 24.41 22.00
C THR A 471 -3.08 24.37 20.54
N ILE A 472 -3.16 23.21 19.89
CA ILE A 472 -2.77 23.06 18.49
C ILE A 472 -3.69 23.88 17.59
N SER A 473 -4.98 23.99 17.91
CA SER A 473 -5.91 24.84 17.16
C SER A 473 -5.57 26.32 17.25
N ALA A 474 -5.11 26.79 18.40
CA ALA A 474 -4.62 28.16 18.56
C ALA A 474 -3.33 28.39 17.74
N ASP A 475 -2.37 27.47 17.83
CA ASP A 475 -1.12 27.51 17.05
C ASP A 475 -1.41 27.53 15.53
N ILE A 476 -2.37 26.72 15.06
CA ILE A 476 -2.81 26.70 13.66
C ILE A 476 -3.38 28.07 13.27
N ALA A 477 -4.29 28.65 14.07
CA ALA A 477 -4.92 29.93 13.73
C ALA A 477 -3.91 31.11 13.68
N GLU A 478 -2.95 31.13 14.59
CA GLU A 478 -1.86 32.12 14.59
C GLU A 478 -0.97 31.96 13.34
N LEU A 479 -0.62 30.72 13.00
CA LEU A 479 0.20 30.42 11.83
C LEU A 479 -0.55 30.70 10.52
N GLU A 480 -1.85 30.42 10.45
CA GLU A 480 -2.69 30.79 9.29
C GLU A 480 -2.70 32.29 9.06
N THR A 481 -2.87 33.08 10.13
CA THR A 481 -2.83 34.54 10.07
C THR A 481 -1.48 35.02 9.52
N THR A 482 -0.38 34.46 10.06
CA THR A 482 0.98 34.80 9.62
C THR A 482 1.22 34.42 8.16
N ILE A 483 0.75 33.25 7.73
CA ILE A 483 0.86 32.78 6.34
C ILE A 483 0.09 33.70 5.39
N HIS A 484 -1.12 34.12 5.74
CA HIS A 484 -1.92 35.04 4.92
C HIS A 484 -1.28 36.43 4.84
N GLU A 485 -0.72 36.95 5.94
CA GLU A 485 0.03 38.21 5.96
C GLU A 485 1.29 38.14 5.07
N THR A 486 2.08 37.07 5.18
CA THR A 486 3.29 36.87 4.37
C THR A 486 2.96 36.63 2.89
N ALA A 487 1.84 35.96 2.58
CA ALA A 487 1.39 35.76 1.20
C ALA A 487 0.74 37.01 0.58
N GLY A 488 0.25 37.94 1.41
CA GLY A 488 -0.45 39.15 1.00
C GLY A 488 -1.92 38.94 0.60
N GLU A 489 -2.46 37.74 0.77
CA GLU A 489 -3.87 37.42 0.56
C GLU A 489 -4.30 36.16 1.34
N GLU A 490 -5.61 36.02 1.54
CA GLU A 490 -6.20 34.81 2.11
C GLU A 490 -6.35 33.71 1.05
N PHE A 491 -5.99 32.49 1.43
CA PHE A 491 -6.19 31.29 0.63
C PHE A 491 -6.29 30.05 1.52
N ASN A 492 -6.80 28.95 0.96
CA ASN A 492 -6.86 27.67 1.64
C ASN A 492 -5.48 26.99 1.63
N ILE A 493 -4.81 27.03 2.78
CA ILE A 493 -3.49 26.44 3.02
C ILE A 493 -3.54 24.89 2.96
N GLY A 494 -4.71 24.29 3.17
CA GLY A 494 -4.93 22.87 2.95
C GLY A 494 -4.98 22.46 1.46
N SER A 495 -5.09 23.41 0.52
CA SER A 495 -5.19 23.14 -0.92
C SER A 495 -3.83 23.23 -1.62
N PRO A 496 -3.24 22.11 -2.08
CA PRO A 496 -1.99 22.12 -2.84
C PRO A 496 -2.03 23.00 -4.09
N ALA A 497 -3.21 23.12 -4.71
CA ALA A 497 -3.42 23.94 -5.90
C ALA A 497 -3.31 25.44 -5.58
N GLN A 498 -3.96 25.91 -4.52
CA GLN A 498 -3.90 27.31 -4.12
C GLN A 498 -2.50 27.68 -3.62
N ILE A 499 -1.85 26.81 -2.83
CA ILE A 499 -0.43 26.99 -2.47
C ILE A 499 0.43 27.14 -3.73
N GLY A 500 0.20 26.31 -4.75
CA GLY A 500 0.95 26.37 -6.00
C GLY A 500 0.86 27.74 -6.68
N VAL A 501 -0.34 28.33 -6.75
CA VAL A 501 -0.55 29.66 -7.32
C VAL A 501 0.24 30.72 -6.54
N ILE A 502 0.16 30.70 -5.19
CA ILE A 502 0.90 31.65 -4.35
C ILE A 502 2.41 31.53 -4.55
N LEU A 503 2.96 30.32 -4.43
CA LEU A 503 4.41 30.11 -4.44
C LEU A 503 5.03 30.37 -5.82
N PHE A 504 4.41 29.87 -6.89
CA PHE A 504 5.05 29.84 -8.21
C PHE A 504 4.58 30.96 -9.14
N GLU A 505 3.32 31.40 -9.05
CA GLU A 505 2.80 32.46 -9.93
C GLU A 505 2.95 33.84 -9.30
N LYS A 506 2.60 33.99 -8.02
CA LYS A 506 2.66 35.30 -7.34
C LYS A 506 4.03 35.64 -6.79
N LEU A 507 4.62 34.75 -5.99
CA LEU A 507 5.96 34.95 -5.43
C LEU A 507 7.08 34.66 -6.45
N GLY A 508 6.76 33.96 -7.54
CA GLY A 508 7.71 33.67 -8.61
C GLY A 508 8.85 32.73 -8.19
N LEU A 509 8.64 31.87 -7.18
CA LEU A 509 9.64 30.91 -6.74
C LEU A 509 9.94 29.87 -7.84
N PRO A 510 11.16 29.31 -7.88
CA PRO A 510 11.56 28.38 -8.92
C PRO A 510 10.79 27.05 -8.83
N VAL A 511 10.41 26.49 -9.97
CA VAL A 511 9.77 25.17 -10.02
C VAL A 511 10.84 24.08 -9.91
N VAL A 512 11.01 23.54 -8.70
CA VAL A 512 11.97 22.46 -8.39
C VAL A 512 11.55 21.14 -9.05
N SER A 513 10.27 20.78 -8.97
CA SER A 513 9.74 19.56 -9.58
C SER A 513 8.26 19.73 -9.91
N LYS A 514 7.76 18.86 -10.80
CA LYS A 514 6.36 18.83 -11.23
C LYS A 514 5.67 17.57 -10.73
N THR A 515 4.38 17.66 -10.45
CA THR A 515 3.52 16.50 -10.19
C THR A 515 3.37 15.67 -11.47
N SER A 516 2.80 14.46 -11.35
CA SER A 516 2.42 13.66 -12.52
C SER A 516 1.46 14.39 -13.47
N THR A 517 0.83 15.46 -12.98
CA THR A 517 -0.13 16.31 -13.70
C THR A 517 0.50 17.55 -14.33
N GLY A 518 1.84 17.63 -14.37
CA GLY A 518 2.59 18.74 -14.96
C GLY A 518 2.60 20.05 -14.15
N LYS A 519 1.77 20.15 -13.10
CA LYS A 519 1.73 21.32 -12.19
C LYS A 519 2.96 21.34 -11.28
N PRO A 520 3.43 22.52 -10.83
CA PRO A 520 4.46 22.61 -9.82
C PRO A 520 4.12 21.82 -8.56
N SER A 521 5.06 21.02 -8.06
CA SER A 521 4.86 20.16 -6.90
C SER A 521 4.99 20.96 -5.60
N THR A 522 4.05 20.76 -4.68
CA THR A 522 4.10 21.30 -3.31
C THR A 522 4.33 20.19 -2.28
N LYS A 523 5.00 19.10 -2.68
CA LYS A 523 5.39 18.01 -1.75
C LYS A 523 6.36 18.51 -0.69
N GLU A 524 6.42 17.81 0.45
CA GLU A 524 7.29 18.16 1.58
C GLU A 524 8.73 18.43 1.16
N SER A 525 9.34 17.54 0.37
CA SER A 525 10.72 17.70 -0.12
C SER A 525 10.93 18.96 -0.97
N VAL A 526 9.90 19.38 -1.73
CA VAL A 526 9.97 20.59 -2.57
C VAL A 526 9.83 21.83 -1.70
N LEU A 527 8.89 21.83 -0.76
CA LEU A 527 8.72 22.94 0.16
C LEU A 527 9.95 23.13 1.06
N GLN A 528 10.64 22.04 1.44
CA GLN A 528 11.89 22.13 2.19
C GLN A 528 13.03 22.76 1.39
N GLU A 529 13.07 22.55 0.07
CA GLU A 529 14.05 23.19 -0.81
C GLU A 529 13.70 24.67 -1.01
N LEU A 530 12.43 24.98 -1.28
CA LEU A 530 11.94 26.35 -1.44
C LEU A 530 12.05 27.18 -0.16
N ALA A 531 12.00 26.53 1.02
CA ALA A 531 12.21 27.17 2.31
C ALA A 531 13.61 27.81 2.45
N THR A 532 14.57 27.45 1.58
CA THR A 532 15.88 28.11 1.55
C THR A 532 15.86 29.45 0.82
N GLU A 533 14.84 29.71 0.01
CA GLU A 533 14.69 30.94 -0.76
C GLU A 533 13.64 31.89 -0.15
N HIS A 534 12.61 31.34 0.50
CA HIS A 534 11.51 32.11 1.07
C HIS A 534 11.00 31.48 2.36
N GLU A 535 10.47 32.29 3.29
CA GLU A 535 9.97 31.81 4.59
C GLU A 535 8.61 31.09 4.51
N LEU A 536 7.72 31.54 3.61
CA LEU A 536 6.38 30.99 3.42
C LEU A 536 6.32 29.45 3.23
N PRO A 537 7.16 28.80 2.40
CA PRO A 537 7.21 27.34 2.31
C PRO A 537 7.47 26.63 3.66
N ALA A 538 8.33 27.21 4.53
CA ALA A 538 8.60 26.66 5.86
C ALA A 538 7.35 26.76 6.75
N MET A 539 6.69 27.92 6.75
CA MET A 539 5.44 28.12 7.49
C MET A 539 4.33 27.16 7.04
N ILE A 540 4.22 26.90 5.73
CA ILE A 540 3.26 25.93 5.18
C ILE A 540 3.59 24.50 5.65
N LEU A 541 4.87 24.15 5.74
CA LEU A 541 5.29 22.84 6.28
C LEU A 541 4.88 22.71 7.75
N ASP A 542 5.14 23.73 8.56
CA ASP A 542 4.77 23.76 9.98
C ASP A 542 3.24 23.65 10.15
N TRP A 543 2.47 24.38 9.31
CA TRP A 543 1.00 24.30 9.31
C TRP A 543 0.51 22.90 8.97
N ARG A 544 1.07 22.27 7.94
CA ARG A 544 0.69 20.90 7.55
C ARG A 544 1.01 19.88 8.63
N GLU A 545 2.12 20.07 9.33
CA GLU A 545 2.47 19.24 10.47
C GLU A 545 1.43 19.39 11.58
N LEU A 546 1.12 20.61 12.02
CA LEU A 546 0.13 20.87 13.07
C LEU A 546 -1.27 20.38 12.69
N ALA A 547 -1.71 20.65 11.45
CA ALA A 547 -3.01 20.20 10.95
C ALA A 547 -3.11 18.66 10.93
N LYS A 548 -2.02 17.96 10.58
CA LYS A 548 -1.95 16.51 10.65
C LYS A 548 -1.94 16.01 12.10
N LEU A 549 -1.17 16.64 12.98
CA LEU A 549 -1.13 16.31 14.42
C LEU A 549 -2.53 16.36 15.03
N ARG A 550 -3.29 17.42 14.76
CA ARG A 550 -4.67 17.57 15.25
C ARG A 550 -5.60 16.51 14.67
N SER A 551 -5.74 16.48 13.34
CA SER A 551 -6.75 15.64 12.67
C SER A 551 -6.47 14.13 12.73
N THR A 552 -5.21 13.72 12.61
CA THR A 552 -4.86 12.29 12.51
C THR A 552 -4.64 11.65 13.88
N TYR A 553 -4.24 12.44 14.88
CA TYR A 553 -3.90 11.91 16.19
C TYR A 553 -4.83 12.46 17.26
N VAL A 554 -4.83 13.77 17.54
CA VAL A 554 -5.55 14.26 18.72
C VAL A 554 -7.06 14.05 18.64
N ASP A 555 -7.70 14.50 17.56
CA ASP A 555 -9.16 14.39 17.40
C ASP A 555 -9.56 12.92 17.16
N ALA A 556 -8.84 12.21 16.29
CA ALA A 556 -9.13 10.82 15.98
C ALA A 556 -8.93 9.86 17.18
N LEU A 557 -7.93 10.10 18.05
CA LEU A 557 -7.71 9.26 19.23
C LEU A 557 -8.85 9.42 20.25
N ALA A 558 -9.41 10.62 20.39
CA ALA A 558 -10.53 10.86 21.29
C ALA A 558 -11.77 10.05 20.88
N ASP A 559 -12.06 9.98 19.57
CA ASP A 559 -13.18 9.21 19.03
C ASP A 559 -12.99 7.69 19.13
N LEU A 560 -11.75 7.22 19.31
CA LEU A 560 -11.37 5.80 19.39
C LEU A 560 -11.30 5.27 20.82
N ILE A 561 -11.61 6.09 21.83
CA ILE A 561 -11.70 5.63 23.22
C ILE A 561 -12.92 4.72 23.34
N HIS A 562 -12.68 3.46 23.69
CA HIS A 562 -13.75 2.47 23.81
C HIS A 562 -14.64 2.79 25.03
N PRO A 563 -15.98 2.82 24.86
CA PRO A 563 -16.88 3.39 25.85
C PRO A 563 -16.95 2.61 27.17
N GLU A 564 -16.72 1.30 27.14
CA GLU A 564 -16.82 0.46 28.35
C GLU A 564 -15.49 0.37 29.13
N THR A 565 -14.36 0.41 28.41
CA THR A 565 -13.03 0.20 29.00
C THR A 565 -12.33 1.53 29.30
N GLY A 566 -12.70 2.61 28.61
CA GLY A 566 -12.00 3.89 28.67
C GLY A 566 -10.59 3.83 28.07
N ARG A 567 -10.29 2.83 27.24
CA ARG A 567 -8.98 2.56 26.66
C ARG A 567 -9.06 2.53 25.13
N ILE A 568 -7.92 2.71 24.47
CA ILE A 568 -7.80 2.54 23.02
C ILE A 568 -7.27 1.14 22.74
N HIS A 569 -7.95 0.43 21.84
CA HIS A 569 -7.63 -0.95 21.46
C HIS A 569 -7.17 -0.98 20.00
N THR A 570 -5.86 -0.85 19.78
CA THR A 570 -5.29 -0.98 18.43
C THR A 570 -5.40 -2.43 17.94
N SER A 571 -5.44 -2.64 16.62
CA SER A 571 -5.38 -3.97 16.01
C SER A 571 -4.01 -4.20 15.37
N TYR A 572 -3.33 -5.27 15.78
CA TYR A 572 -2.06 -5.74 15.25
C TYR A 572 -2.28 -6.83 14.19
N SER A 573 -1.61 -6.72 13.04
CA SER A 573 -1.60 -7.77 12.02
C SER A 573 -0.21 -8.37 11.86
N GLN A 574 -0.14 -9.70 11.86
CA GLN A 574 1.07 -10.50 11.61
C GLN A 574 1.37 -10.70 10.12
N THR A 575 0.38 -10.56 9.24
CA THR A 575 0.40 -11.06 7.85
C THR A 575 0.41 -9.96 6.79
N VAL A 576 0.63 -8.69 7.16
CA VAL A 576 0.60 -7.55 6.21
C VAL A 576 1.99 -7.21 5.66
N ALA A 577 2.99 -7.05 6.52
CA ALA A 577 4.31 -6.60 6.07
C ALA A 577 5.14 -7.80 5.57
N ALA A 578 5.59 -7.81 4.31
CA ALA A 578 6.44 -8.88 3.78
C ALA A 578 7.80 -9.06 4.50
N THR A 579 8.16 -8.16 5.43
CA THR A 579 9.35 -8.31 6.29
C THR A 579 9.06 -9.07 7.59
N GLY A 580 7.83 -9.49 7.86
CA GLY A 580 7.45 -10.12 9.14
C GLY A 580 7.16 -9.14 10.27
N ARG A 581 7.28 -7.83 10.05
CA ARG A 581 6.95 -6.81 11.07
C ARG A 581 5.45 -6.81 11.36
N LEU A 582 5.10 -6.55 12.62
CA LEU A 582 3.72 -6.23 12.98
C LEU A 582 3.32 -4.90 12.35
N SER A 583 2.06 -4.80 11.92
CA SER A 583 1.44 -3.52 11.56
C SER A 583 0.29 -3.22 12.52
N SER A 584 0.11 -1.95 12.89
CA SER A 584 -0.98 -1.49 13.75
C SER A 584 -1.99 -0.67 12.96
N SER A 585 -3.28 -0.86 13.24
CA SER A 585 -4.41 -0.12 12.67
C SER A 585 -5.47 0.19 13.73
N ASN A 586 -6.36 1.14 13.45
CA ASN A 586 -7.50 1.54 14.28
C ASN A 586 -7.17 1.76 15.78
N PRO A 587 -6.27 2.69 16.14
CA PRO A 587 -5.44 3.56 15.30
C PRO A 587 -4.06 2.93 15.02
N ASN A 588 -3.33 3.49 14.05
CA ASN A 588 -1.93 3.11 13.83
C ASN A 588 -1.00 3.79 14.85
N LEU A 589 -0.76 3.12 15.97
CA LEU A 589 0.06 3.62 17.07
C LEU A 589 1.57 3.62 16.73
N GLN A 590 2.00 2.88 15.71
CA GLN A 590 3.40 2.91 15.25
C GLN A 590 3.80 4.25 14.63
N ASN A 591 2.83 5.02 14.15
CA ASN A 591 3.11 6.28 13.46
C ASN A 591 3.00 7.51 14.38
N ILE A 592 2.90 7.34 15.70
CA ILE A 592 2.82 8.48 16.62
C ILE A 592 4.13 9.31 16.55
N PRO A 593 4.07 10.60 16.22
CA PRO A 593 5.29 11.36 15.90
C PRO A 593 6.21 11.59 17.11
N ILE A 594 7.50 11.33 16.93
CA ILE A 594 8.53 11.49 17.99
C ILE A 594 9.52 12.62 17.76
N ARG A 595 9.56 13.18 16.55
CA ARG A 595 10.66 14.07 16.13
C ARG A 595 10.48 15.50 16.62
N THR A 596 9.25 15.98 16.63
CA THR A 596 8.94 17.36 16.99
C THR A 596 8.48 17.45 18.43
N LYS A 597 8.55 18.66 19.00
CA LYS A 597 8.10 18.88 20.38
C LYS A 597 6.60 18.59 20.52
N ARG A 598 5.78 19.14 19.62
CA ARG A 598 4.33 18.91 19.59
C ARG A 598 3.95 17.46 19.33
N GLY A 599 4.67 16.78 18.41
CA GLY A 599 4.48 15.35 18.18
C GLY A 599 4.68 14.51 19.44
N ARG A 600 5.78 14.77 20.17
CA ARG A 600 6.08 14.09 21.44
C ARG A 600 5.05 14.38 22.53
N GLU A 601 4.51 15.59 22.60
CA GLU A 601 3.48 15.95 23.59
C GLU A 601 2.22 15.09 23.48
N ILE A 602 1.89 14.52 22.30
CA ILE A 602 0.77 13.57 22.16
C ILE A 602 0.97 12.32 23.02
N ARG A 603 2.22 11.87 23.21
CA ARG A 603 2.52 10.69 24.06
C ARG A 603 2.17 10.91 25.53
N ARG A 604 2.09 12.16 25.98
CA ARG A 604 1.65 12.52 27.34
C ARG A 604 0.19 12.11 27.61
N ALA A 605 -0.63 11.99 26.56
CA ALA A 605 -2.00 11.55 26.71
C ALA A 605 -2.11 10.05 27.01
N PHE A 606 -1.08 9.25 26.72
CA PHE A 606 -1.07 7.82 27.00
C PHE A 606 -0.51 7.58 28.40
N VAL A 607 -1.35 7.09 29.30
CA VAL A 607 -1.05 7.04 30.74
C VAL A 607 -1.21 5.62 31.28
N ALA A 608 -0.57 5.33 32.42
CA ALA A 608 -0.81 4.09 33.15
C ALA A 608 -2.10 4.16 33.98
N ASP A 609 -2.62 2.99 34.37
CA ASP A 609 -3.64 2.89 35.42
C ASP A 609 -3.15 3.35 36.81
N GLU A 610 -4.09 3.63 37.71
CA GLU A 610 -3.77 4.06 39.07
C GLU A 610 -3.00 2.96 39.82
N GLY A 611 -1.86 3.32 40.42
CA GLY A 611 -0.95 2.38 41.07
C GLY A 611 -0.01 1.65 40.11
N CYS A 612 -0.03 2.02 38.83
CA CYS A 612 0.88 1.51 37.80
C CYS A 612 1.75 2.63 37.21
N VAL A 613 2.82 2.23 36.54
CA VAL A 613 3.67 3.06 35.69
C VAL A 613 3.79 2.43 34.30
N LEU A 614 4.09 3.25 33.30
CA LEU A 614 4.49 2.74 32.00
C LEU A 614 6.00 2.45 32.00
N LEU A 615 6.38 1.29 31.51
CA LEU A 615 7.77 0.90 31.27
C LEU A 615 7.97 0.77 29.76
N SER A 616 8.93 1.51 29.21
CA SER A 616 9.37 1.35 27.83
C SER A 616 10.64 0.51 27.80
N ALA A 617 10.72 -0.46 26.89
CA ALA A 617 11.91 -1.26 26.64
C ALA A 617 12.22 -1.28 25.13
N ASP A 618 13.33 -0.65 24.73
CA ASP A 618 13.72 -0.46 23.33
C ASP A 618 15.05 -1.14 23.02
N TYR A 619 15.13 -1.85 21.89
CA TYR A 619 16.40 -2.41 21.46
C TYR A 619 17.35 -1.34 20.91
N ALA A 620 18.51 -1.17 21.57
CA ALA A 620 19.48 -0.17 21.16
C ALA A 620 20.19 -0.54 19.84
N GLN A 621 19.80 0.12 18.75
CA GLN A 621 20.40 0.01 17.40
C GLN A 621 20.45 -1.42 16.84
N ILE A 622 19.40 -2.21 17.08
CA ILE A 622 19.39 -3.65 16.77
C ILE A 622 19.63 -3.96 15.29
N GLU A 623 19.12 -3.16 14.35
CA GLU A 623 19.37 -3.39 12.92
C GLU A 623 20.88 -3.36 12.58
N LEU A 624 21.66 -2.49 13.23
CA LEU A 624 23.11 -2.42 13.02
C LEU A 624 23.85 -3.59 13.69
N ARG A 625 23.35 -4.08 14.84
CA ARG A 625 23.91 -5.27 15.51
C ARG A 625 23.64 -6.54 14.69
N ILE A 626 22.45 -6.67 14.11
CA ILE A 626 22.11 -7.74 13.18
C ILE A 626 22.99 -7.66 11.92
N LEU A 627 23.16 -6.47 11.34
CA LEU A 627 24.07 -6.29 10.21
C LEU A 627 25.50 -6.73 10.56
N ALA A 628 25.99 -6.39 11.75
CA ALA A 628 27.31 -6.77 12.23
C ALA A 628 27.44 -8.29 12.36
N ALA A 629 26.43 -8.95 12.93
CA ALA A 629 26.38 -10.41 13.06
C ALA A 629 26.33 -11.10 11.68
N LEU A 630 25.45 -10.67 10.80
CA LEU A 630 25.27 -11.24 9.45
C LEU A 630 26.49 -11.03 8.54
N SER A 631 27.15 -9.89 8.64
CA SER A 631 28.33 -9.58 7.83
C SER A 631 29.64 -10.13 8.40
N GLY A 632 29.70 -10.41 9.70
CA GLY A 632 30.92 -10.82 10.39
C GLY A 632 32.01 -9.73 10.43
N ASP A 633 31.64 -8.45 10.27
CA ASP A 633 32.61 -7.36 10.18
C ASP A 633 33.26 -7.07 11.54
N LYS A 634 34.55 -7.41 11.66
CA LYS A 634 35.28 -7.34 12.93
C LYS A 634 35.33 -5.94 13.53
N ALA A 635 35.44 -4.90 12.71
CA ALA A 635 35.52 -3.52 13.21
C ALA A 635 34.17 -3.09 13.79
N LEU A 636 33.08 -3.45 13.11
CA LEU A 636 31.73 -3.16 13.57
C LEU A 636 31.36 -3.96 14.84
N ILE A 637 31.71 -5.25 14.87
CA ILE A 637 31.49 -6.12 16.04
C ILE A 637 32.28 -5.62 17.26
N GLU A 638 33.56 -5.26 17.07
CA GLU A 638 34.40 -4.77 18.16
C GLU A 638 33.86 -3.46 18.73
N ALA A 639 33.38 -2.54 17.88
CA ALA A 639 32.77 -1.28 18.34
C ALA A 639 31.56 -1.49 19.26
N PHE A 640 30.75 -2.53 19.00
CA PHE A 640 29.66 -2.89 19.91
C PHE A 640 30.16 -3.57 21.19
N ARG A 641 31.19 -4.43 21.11
CA ARG A 641 31.76 -5.11 22.29
C ARG A 641 32.46 -4.16 23.27
N SER A 642 33.03 -3.08 22.78
CA SER A 642 33.67 -2.05 23.59
C SER A 642 32.70 -1.00 24.14
N GLY A 643 31.39 -1.10 23.83
CA GLY A 643 30.37 -0.16 24.29
C GLY A 643 30.51 1.25 23.68
N GLU A 644 31.11 1.35 22.49
CA GLU A 644 31.36 2.62 21.84
C GLU A 644 30.12 3.17 21.13
N ASP A 645 30.01 4.50 21.04
CA ASP A 645 28.99 5.11 20.18
C ASP A 645 29.30 4.80 18.71
N ILE A 646 28.50 3.91 18.12
CA ILE A 646 28.73 3.42 16.77
C ILE A 646 28.70 4.53 15.71
N HIS A 647 27.88 5.57 15.90
CA HIS A 647 27.81 6.68 14.96
C HIS A 647 29.04 7.58 15.07
N ARG A 648 29.56 7.79 16.28
CA ARG A 648 30.83 8.50 16.49
C ARG A 648 32.00 7.69 15.95
N SER A 649 31.99 6.37 16.13
CA SER A 649 33.00 5.46 15.57
C SER A 649 33.01 5.51 14.05
N THR A 650 31.85 5.35 13.39
CA THR A 650 31.74 5.51 11.93
C THR A 650 32.19 6.90 11.48
N ALA A 651 31.81 7.97 12.19
CA ALA A 651 32.22 9.33 11.83
C ALA A 651 33.75 9.47 11.84
N ALA A 652 34.43 8.96 12.88
CA ALA A 652 35.89 8.99 12.96
C ALA A 652 36.54 8.30 11.75
N HIS A 653 36.05 7.11 11.39
CA HIS A 653 36.57 6.36 10.24
C HIS A 653 36.27 7.03 8.89
N VAL A 654 35.04 7.49 8.67
CA VAL A 654 34.60 8.04 7.38
C VAL A 654 35.13 9.45 7.15
N PHE A 655 35.24 10.28 8.19
CA PHE A 655 35.81 11.63 8.07
C PHE A 655 37.33 11.66 8.28
N GLY A 656 37.94 10.57 8.77
CA GLY A 656 39.39 10.49 8.99
C GLY A 656 39.84 11.37 10.17
N LEU A 657 39.07 11.37 11.25
CA LEU A 657 39.27 12.20 12.44
C LEU A 657 39.49 11.32 13.67
N ASP A 658 40.14 11.88 14.69
CA ASP A 658 40.15 11.23 16.00
C ASP A 658 38.73 11.26 16.60
N ARG A 659 38.41 10.26 17.40
CA ARG A 659 37.06 10.09 17.96
C ARG A 659 36.59 11.28 18.77
N ASP A 660 37.48 11.91 19.52
CA ASP A 660 37.16 13.05 20.37
C ASP A 660 36.92 14.32 19.54
N GLU A 661 37.45 14.37 18.32
CA GLU A 661 37.29 15.49 17.39
C GLU A 661 35.96 15.43 16.60
N VAL A 662 35.24 14.31 16.68
CA VAL A 662 33.94 14.17 15.99
C VAL A 662 32.92 15.17 16.56
N THR A 663 32.46 16.06 15.69
CA THR A 663 31.42 17.04 16.02
C THR A 663 30.02 16.40 16.06
N ARG A 664 29.05 17.08 16.68
CA ARG A 664 27.65 16.64 16.68
C ARG A 664 27.07 16.50 15.26
N ASP A 665 27.42 17.41 14.35
CA ASP A 665 26.97 17.34 12.95
C ASP A 665 27.56 16.13 12.22
N GLN A 666 28.85 15.86 12.39
CA GLN A 666 29.48 14.67 11.80
C GLN A 666 28.90 13.37 12.34
N ARG A 667 28.61 13.30 13.64
CA ARG A 667 27.89 12.15 14.23
C ARG A 667 26.50 11.98 13.60
N ARG A 668 25.75 13.07 13.41
CA ARG A 668 24.44 13.05 12.74
C ARG A 668 24.56 12.55 11.29
N LYS A 669 25.53 13.05 10.53
CA LYS A 669 25.79 12.59 9.15
C LYS A 669 26.19 11.12 9.12
N ALA A 670 27.02 10.66 10.05
CA ALA A 670 27.40 9.25 10.16
C ALA A 670 26.22 8.34 10.53
N LYS A 671 25.22 8.85 11.28
CA LYS A 671 23.95 8.14 11.49
C LYS A 671 23.22 7.89 10.16
N GLU A 672 23.05 8.92 9.34
CA GLU A 672 22.46 8.79 7.99
C GLU A 672 23.25 7.85 7.08
N VAL A 673 24.58 7.81 7.23
CA VAL A 673 25.47 6.88 6.52
C VAL A 673 25.24 5.42 6.98
N ASN A 674 25.25 5.16 8.30
CA ASN A 674 25.01 3.82 8.87
C ASN A 674 23.64 3.26 8.49
N TYR A 675 22.60 4.10 8.45
CA TYR A 675 21.23 3.69 8.05
C TYR A 675 20.96 3.84 6.55
N GLY A 676 21.91 4.37 5.78
CA GLY A 676 21.78 4.57 4.34
C GLY A 676 22.49 3.51 3.53
N ILE A 677 23.80 3.35 3.78
CA ILE A 677 24.69 2.57 2.92
C ILE A 677 24.38 1.07 2.95
N PRO A 678 24.22 0.44 4.14
CA PRO A 678 23.87 -0.98 4.19
C PRO A 678 22.57 -1.28 3.44
N TYR A 679 21.68 -0.30 3.35
CA TYR A 679 20.35 -0.42 2.73
C TYR A 679 20.33 0.02 1.26
N GLY A 680 21.51 0.11 0.64
CA GLY A 680 21.67 0.37 -0.79
C GLY A 680 21.27 1.78 -1.23
N VAL A 681 21.43 2.79 -0.37
CA VAL A 681 21.29 4.20 -0.80
C VAL A 681 22.34 4.52 -1.88
N SER A 682 21.93 5.21 -2.94
CA SER A 682 22.86 5.70 -3.96
C SER A 682 23.58 6.96 -3.49
N ALA A 683 24.71 7.32 -4.12
CA ALA A 683 25.40 8.58 -3.85
C ALA A 683 24.46 9.78 -4.00
N PHE A 684 23.60 9.78 -5.01
CA PHE A 684 22.57 10.80 -5.18
C PHE A 684 21.55 10.80 -4.02
N GLY A 685 21.06 9.64 -3.60
CA GLY A 685 20.13 9.55 -2.48
C GLY A 685 20.75 10.02 -1.16
N LEU A 686 22.01 9.69 -0.92
CA LEU A 686 22.76 10.12 0.26
C LEU A 686 23.06 11.62 0.22
N SER A 687 23.39 12.18 -0.95
CA SER A 687 23.66 13.61 -1.11
C SER A 687 22.45 14.47 -0.76
N GLN A 688 21.24 14.01 -1.09
CA GLN A 688 19.99 14.67 -0.71
C GLN A 688 19.77 14.66 0.80
N ARG A 689 20.01 13.54 1.48
CA ARG A 689 19.87 13.42 2.95
C ARG A 689 20.89 14.27 3.71
N LEU A 690 22.15 14.24 3.25
CA LEU A 690 23.26 14.96 3.89
C LEU A 690 23.33 16.44 3.48
N ARG A 691 22.57 16.84 2.46
CA ARG A 691 22.63 18.17 1.82
C ARG A 691 24.07 18.53 1.41
N CYS A 692 24.72 17.63 0.69
CA CYS A 692 26.09 17.80 0.19
C CYS A 692 26.19 17.49 -1.31
N PRO A 693 27.30 17.83 -2.00
CA PRO A 693 27.53 17.44 -3.38
C PRO A 693 27.55 15.92 -3.57
N VAL A 694 27.08 15.43 -4.73
CA VAL A 694 27.03 13.98 -5.05
C VAL A 694 28.42 13.33 -4.99
N SER A 695 29.48 14.05 -5.38
CA SER A 695 30.85 13.58 -5.29
C SER A 695 31.30 13.34 -3.85
N GLU A 696 30.93 14.23 -2.93
CA GLU A 696 31.23 14.06 -1.50
C GLU A 696 30.47 12.85 -0.94
N ALA A 697 29.20 12.69 -1.28
CA ALA A 697 28.42 11.52 -0.88
C ALA A 697 29.02 10.20 -1.41
N GLN A 698 29.56 10.19 -2.63
CA GLN A 698 30.26 9.04 -3.20
C GLN A 698 31.56 8.74 -2.42
N ASP A 699 32.35 9.76 -2.09
CA ASP A 699 33.55 9.60 -1.27
C ASP A 699 33.25 9.01 0.11
N LEU A 700 32.15 9.44 0.75
CA LEU A 700 31.69 8.89 2.03
C LEU A 700 31.33 7.40 1.88
N ILE A 701 30.67 7.02 0.79
CA ILE A 701 30.33 5.62 0.50
C ILE A 701 31.60 4.77 0.35
N ASP A 702 32.57 5.26 -0.39
CA ASP A 702 33.80 4.51 -0.65
C ASP A 702 34.65 4.36 0.62
N ARG A 703 34.71 5.41 1.46
CA ARG A 703 35.37 5.33 2.78
C ARG A 703 34.65 4.38 3.73
N TYR A 704 33.31 4.37 3.74
CA TYR A 704 32.54 3.43 4.54
C TYR A 704 32.84 1.98 4.15
N LYS A 705 32.80 1.66 2.85
CA LYS A 705 33.14 0.32 2.34
C LYS A 705 34.58 -0.09 2.68
N LYS A 706 35.51 0.86 2.69
CA LYS A 706 36.90 0.61 3.09
C LYS A 706 37.04 0.34 4.58
N SER A 707 36.22 1.00 5.40
CA SER A 707 36.23 0.85 6.87
C SER A 707 35.54 -0.44 7.32
N TYR A 708 34.50 -0.85 6.59
CA TYR A 708 33.69 -2.05 6.87
C TYR A 708 33.66 -2.97 5.63
N PRO A 709 34.79 -3.61 5.27
CA PRO A 709 34.90 -4.40 4.05
C PRO A 709 33.99 -5.64 4.05
N ALA A 710 33.76 -6.26 5.21
CA ALA A 710 32.92 -7.45 5.28
C ALA A 710 31.43 -7.10 5.09
N VAL A 711 31.00 -5.91 5.56
CA VAL A 711 29.67 -5.36 5.23
C VAL A 711 29.51 -5.19 3.72
N ALA A 712 30.51 -4.62 3.04
CA ALA A 712 30.46 -4.42 1.59
C ALA A 712 30.37 -5.76 0.83
N SER A 713 31.15 -6.77 1.24
CA SER A 713 31.10 -8.12 0.68
C SER A 713 29.76 -8.81 0.95
N TYR A 714 29.22 -8.67 2.16
CA TYR A 714 27.92 -9.21 2.53
C TYR A 714 26.81 -8.71 1.61
N ILE A 715 26.72 -7.39 1.37
CA ILE A 715 25.70 -6.79 0.49
C ILE A 715 25.74 -7.41 -0.92
N VAL A 716 26.93 -7.55 -1.51
CA VAL A 716 27.08 -8.16 -2.84
C VAL A 716 26.63 -9.62 -2.83
N HIS A 717 27.09 -10.39 -1.84
CA HIS A 717 26.76 -11.80 -1.73
C HIS A 717 25.27 -12.05 -1.51
N GLN A 718 24.60 -11.20 -0.72
CA GLN A 718 23.14 -11.30 -0.51
C GLN A 718 22.36 -11.06 -1.80
N VAL A 719 22.77 -10.08 -2.62
CA VAL A 719 22.14 -9.87 -3.93
C VAL A 719 22.35 -11.07 -4.85
N GLU A 720 23.55 -11.67 -4.84
CA GLU A 720 23.84 -12.88 -5.63
C GLU A 720 22.99 -14.08 -5.18
N ARG A 721 22.92 -14.36 -3.87
CA ARG A 721 22.05 -15.42 -3.33
C ARG A 721 20.58 -15.19 -3.67
N ALA A 722 20.08 -13.97 -3.52
CA ALA A 722 18.70 -13.66 -3.88
C ALA A 722 18.43 -13.85 -5.39
N ARG A 723 19.43 -13.57 -6.24
CA ARG A 723 19.33 -13.85 -7.68
C ARG A 723 19.38 -15.34 -7.99
N GLU A 724 20.09 -16.15 -7.23
CA GLU A 724 20.15 -17.61 -7.42
C GLU A 724 18.85 -18.27 -6.97
N ASN A 725 18.43 -17.98 -5.73
CA ASN A 725 17.32 -18.64 -5.06
C ASN A 725 15.94 -18.04 -5.40
N GLY A 726 15.89 -16.76 -5.80
CA GLY A 726 14.64 -16.03 -6.03
C GLY A 726 14.01 -15.44 -4.76
N TYR A 727 14.65 -15.56 -3.59
CA TYR A 727 14.18 -15.03 -2.32
C TYR A 727 15.34 -14.58 -1.42
N ALA A 728 15.03 -13.78 -0.40
CA ALA A 728 15.91 -13.49 0.73
C ALA A 728 15.36 -14.14 2.01
N GLU A 729 16.23 -14.45 2.98
CA GLU A 729 15.87 -15.17 4.20
C GLU A 729 16.42 -14.51 5.48
N THR A 730 15.68 -14.61 6.59
CA THR A 730 16.13 -14.17 7.93
C THR A 730 17.04 -15.21 8.58
N MET A 731 17.63 -14.89 9.74
CA MET A 731 18.44 -15.86 10.51
C MET A 731 17.66 -17.11 10.94
N LEU A 732 16.33 -17.02 11.09
CA LEU A 732 15.47 -18.15 11.45
C LEU A 732 14.90 -18.89 10.23
N GLY A 733 15.16 -18.39 9.01
CA GLY A 733 14.71 -19.03 7.78
C GLY A 733 13.40 -18.51 7.20
N ARG A 734 12.79 -17.45 7.77
CA ARG A 734 11.64 -16.77 7.14
C ARG A 734 12.06 -16.29 5.77
N ARG A 735 11.24 -16.48 4.73
CA ARG A 735 11.55 -16.08 3.36
C ARG A 735 10.73 -14.87 2.92
N ARG A 736 11.28 -14.13 1.97
CA ARG A 736 10.58 -13.13 1.15
C ARG A 736 10.95 -13.36 -0.30
N TYR A 737 9.98 -13.68 -1.14
CA TYR A 737 10.22 -13.92 -2.55
C TYR A 737 10.38 -12.60 -3.30
N ILE A 738 11.32 -12.57 -4.24
CA ILE A 738 11.70 -11.34 -4.96
C ILE A 738 11.69 -11.63 -6.47
N PRO A 739 10.49 -11.71 -7.10
CA PRO A 739 10.37 -12.05 -8.52
C PRO A 739 11.18 -11.12 -9.43
N ASP A 740 11.21 -9.84 -9.05
CA ASP A 740 11.86 -8.76 -9.80
C ASP A 740 13.40 -8.71 -9.65
N ILE A 741 14.02 -9.62 -8.89
CA ILE A 741 15.48 -9.62 -8.67
C ILE A 741 16.28 -9.81 -9.97
N ARG A 742 15.65 -10.38 -11.01
CA ARG A 742 16.21 -10.58 -12.36
C ARG A 742 15.62 -9.63 -13.41
N ALA A 743 14.88 -8.60 -13.01
CA ALA A 743 14.22 -7.69 -13.95
C ALA A 743 15.21 -7.02 -14.92
N ARG A 744 14.81 -6.91 -16.19
CA ARG A 744 15.60 -6.20 -17.23
C ARG A 744 15.66 -4.70 -16.95
N ASN A 745 14.59 -4.13 -16.42
CA ASN A 745 14.53 -2.72 -16.05
C ASN A 745 15.42 -2.44 -14.84
N ARG A 746 16.41 -1.56 -15.02
CA ARG A 746 17.39 -1.22 -13.98
C ARG A 746 16.75 -0.67 -12.70
N ASN A 747 15.71 0.15 -12.79
CA ASN A 747 15.08 0.75 -11.63
C ASN A 747 14.32 -0.29 -10.79
N VAL A 748 13.59 -1.18 -11.47
CA VAL A 748 12.88 -2.30 -10.85
C VAL A 748 13.86 -3.24 -10.18
N ARG A 749 14.92 -3.64 -10.90
CA ARG A 749 15.97 -4.51 -10.37
C ARG A 749 16.71 -3.88 -9.19
N SER A 750 17.09 -2.61 -9.26
CA SER A 750 17.77 -1.93 -8.15
C SER A 750 16.87 -1.75 -6.92
N PHE A 751 15.54 -1.68 -7.09
CA PHE A 751 14.63 -1.75 -5.95
C PHE A 751 14.61 -3.16 -5.34
N ALA A 752 14.49 -4.20 -6.17
CA ALA A 752 14.54 -5.60 -5.73
C ALA A 752 15.86 -5.95 -5.01
N GLU A 753 17.00 -5.46 -5.50
CA GLU A 753 18.31 -5.62 -4.85
C GLU A 753 18.34 -5.00 -3.45
N ARG A 754 17.72 -3.81 -3.25
CA ARG A 754 17.60 -3.21 -1.92
C ARG A 754 16.71 -4.03 -1.00
N VAL A 755 15.61 -4.57 -1.54
CA VAL A 755 14.72 -5.46 -0.78
C VAL A 755 15.49 -6.70 -0.32
N ALA A 756 16.30 -7.32 -1.18
CA ALA A 756 17.09 -8.50 -0.87
C ALA A 756 18.10 -8.26 0.27
N VAL A 757 18.68 -7.07 0.34
CA VAL A 757 19.66 -6.72 1.39
C VAL A 757 18.96 -6.33 2.70
N ASN A 758 17.85 -5.60 2.62
CA ASN A 758 17.14 -5.10 3.81
C ASN A 758 16.37 -6.20 4.53
N MET A 759 15.80 -7.15 3.78
CA MET A 759 14.91 -8.15 4.34
C MET A 759 15.59 -9.02 5.42
N PRO A 760 16.80 -9.58 5.23
CA PRO A 760 17.44 -10.37 6.27
C PRO A 760 17.69 -9.59 7.56
N ILE A 761 17.90 -8.27 7.47
CA ILE A 761 18.17 -7.41 8.63
C ILE A 761 16.86 -7.08 9.36
N GLN A 762 15.89 -6.50 8.66
CA GLN A 762 14.63 -6.05 9.24
C GLN A 762 13.71 -7.20 9.64
N GLY A 763 13.77 -8.31 8.91
CA GLY A 763 13.02 -9.51 9.23
C GLY A 763 13.59 -10.22 10.44
N THR A 764 14.92 -10.33 10.57
CA THR A 764 15.53 -10.88 11.79
C THR A 764 15.20 -10.03 13.02
N GLN A 765 15.17 -8.71 12.89
CA GLN A 765 14.71 -7.82 13.96
C GLN A 765 13.24 -8.10 14.33
N ALA A 766 12.38 -8.28 13.33
CA ALA A 766 10.97 -8.61 13.55
C ALA A 766 10.80 -9.97 14.23
N ASP A 767 11.58 -10.97 13.81
CA ASP A 767 11.59 -12.29 14.46
C ASP A 767 12.05 -12.18 15.93
N MET A 768 13.11 -11.40 16.18
CA MET A 768 13.67 -11.22 17.53
C MET A 768 12.71 -10.53 18.50
N ILE A 769 12.00 -9.47 18.07
CA ILE A 769 11.01 -8.81 18.94
C ILE A 769 9.83 -9.74 19.22
N LYS A 770 9.40 -10.54 18.23
CA LYS A 770 8.29 -11.50 18.39
C LYS A 770 8.64 -12.63 19.36
N LEU A 771 9.85 -13.20 19.25
CA LEU A 771 10.35 -14.19 20.21
C LEU A 771 10.41 -13.61 21.63
N ALA A 772 10.91 -12.38 21.78
CA ALA A 772 10.91 -11.69 23.07
C ALA A 772 9.49 -11.53 23.62
N MET A 773 8.53 -11.13 22.78
CA MET A 773 7.14 -10.96 23.21
C MET A 773 6.53 -12.26 23.75
N VAL A 774 6.73 -13.38 23.05
CA VAL A 774 6.26 -14.70 23.48
C VAL A 774 6.91 -15.10 24.80
N ALA A 775 8.24 -15.01 24.91
CA ALA A 775 8.97 -15.38 26.12
C ALA A 775 8.58 -14.53 27.33
N ILE A 776 8.38 -13.23 27.13
CA ILE A 776 7.95 -12.30 28.18
C ILE A 776 6.53 -12.63 28.66
N ASP A 777 5.57 -12.83 27.75
CA ASP A 777 4.18 -13.15 28.10
C ASP A 777 4.10 -14.45 28.89
N GLU A 778 4.80 -15.50 28.44
CA GLU A 778 4.87 -16.78 29.16
C GLU A 778 5.45 -16.63 30.56
N ARG A 779 6.47 -15.78 30.72
CA ARG A 779 7.14 -15.59 32.00
C ARG A 779 6.34 -14.71 32.96
N LEU A 780 5.61 -13.70 32.45
CA LEU A 780 4.64 -12.93 33.23
C LEU A 780 3.56 -13.85 33.82
N ASP A 781 2.98 -14.72 32.99
CA ASP A 781 1.99 -15.71 33.42
C ASP A 781 2.57 -16.70 34.43
N ARG A 782 3.73 -17.28 34.15
CA ARG A 782 4.39 -18.29 35.00
C ARG A 782 4.78 -17.75 36.37
N GLU A 783 5.25 -16.50 36.43
CA GLU A 783 5.61 -15.83 37.69
C GLU A 783 4.39 -15.24 38.41
N GLY A 784 3.20 -15.26 37.78
CA GLY A 784 1.95 -14.75 38.35
C GLY A 784 1.95 -13.23 38.53
N LEU A 785 2.67 -12.51 37.67
CA LEU A 785 2.78 -11.05 37.69
C LEU A 785 1.49 -10.42 37.16
N LYS A 786 1.09 -9.29 37.73
CA LYS A 786 -0.14 -8.57 37.33
C LYS A 786 0.08 -7.59 36.19
N SER A 787 1.34 -7.21 35.99
CA SER A 787 1.81 -6.31 34.93
C SER A 787 1.55 -6.88 33.54
N ARG A 788 1.36 -6.00 32.56
CA ARG A 788 0.85 -6.36 31.22
C ARG A 788 1.68 -5.71 30.13
N MET A 789 1.89 -6.43 29.04
CA MET A 789 2.38 -5.84 27.80
C MET A 789 1.24 -5.12 27.09
N LEU A 790 1.45 -3.86 26.69
CA LEU A 790 0.42 -3.03 26.06
C LEU A 790 0.66 -2.85 24.57
N LEU A 791 1.85 -2.39 24.20
CA LEU A 791 2.15 -1.98 22.83
C LEU A 791 3.48 -2.54 22.33
N GLN A 792 3.50 -2.81 21.03
CA GLN A 792 4.71 -2.99 20.24
C GLN A 792 4.79 -1.84 19.22
N VAL A 793 5.88 -1.07 19.28
CA VAL A 793 6.11 0.07 18.37
C VAL A 793 7.55 0.02 17.85
N HIS A 794 7.73 -0.29 16.57
CA HIS A 794 9.06 -0.47 15.95
C HIS A 794 9.89 -1.59 16.62
N ASP A 795 10.84 -1.23 17.49
CA ASP A 795 11.68 -2.10 18.31
C ASP A 795 11.47 -1.91 19.82
N GLU A 796 10.45 -1.14 20.18
CA GLU A 796 10.02 -0.83 21.54
C GLU A 796 8.85 -1.72 21.97
N LEU A 797 8.93 -2.25 23.19
CA LEU A 797 7.81 -2.83 23.94
C LEU A 797 7.42 -1.88 25.08
N VAL A 798 6.11 -1.60 25.19
CA VAL A 798 5.56 -0.78 26.26
C VAL A 798 4.72 -1.65 27.18
N PHE A 799 4.97 -1.54 28.47
CA PHE A 799 4.28 -2.30 29.52
C PHE A 799 3.54 -1.35 30.46
N GLU A 800 2.44 -1.84 31.03
CA GLU A 800 1.79 -1.26 32.21
C GLU A 800 2.19 -2.11 33.40
N VAL A 801 2.94 -1.52 34.32
CA VAL A 801 3.64 -2.24 35.39
C VAL A 801 3.16 -1.73 36.72
N THR A 802 2.75 -2.65 37.60
CA THR A 802 2.41 -2.28 38.98
C THR A 802 3.67 -1.78 39.69
N GLU A 803 3.55 -0.73 40.51
CA GLU A 803 4.75 -0.10 41.12
C GLU A 803 5.61 -1.09 41.93
N ASP A 804 5.01 -2.11 42.54
CA ASP A 804 5.70 -3.15 43.29
C ASP A 804 6.38 -4.23 42.43
N GLU A 805 6.00 -4.34 41.15
CA GLU A 805 6.58 -5.31 40.20
C GLU A 805 7.62 -4.67 39.26
N LEU A 806 7.87 -3.35 39.32
CA LEU A 806 8.76 -2.64 38.39
C LEU A 806 10.14 -3.28 38.23
N ASP A 807 10.84 -3.52 39.34
CA ASP A 807 12.17 -4.14 39.32
C ASP A 807 12.15 -5.58 38.76
N ALA A 808 11.06 -6.32 39.00
CA ALA A 808 10.90 -7.69 38.51
C ALA A 808 10.64 -7.70 37.00
N VAL A 809 9.70 -6.89 36.52
CA VAL A 809 9.33 -6.80 35.11
C VAL A 809 10.45 -6.19 34.28
N SER A 810 11.14 -5.14 34.74
CA SER A 810 12.29 -4.59 34.03
C SER A 810 13.42 -5.61 33.85
N ARG A 811 13.73 -6.38 34.90
CA ARG A 811 14.75 -7.44 34.81
C ARG A 811 14.32 -8.55 33.85
N LEU A 812 13.08 -9.02 33.97
CA LEU A 812 12.49 -10.03 33.10
C LEU A 812 12.52 -9.58 31.64
N ALA A 813 11.98 -8.40 31.33
CA ALA A 813 11.94 -7.86 29.97
C ALA A 813 13.35 -7.73 29.38
N ARG A 814 14.33 -7.24 30.16
CA ARG A 814 15.74 -7.17 29.74
C ARG A 814 16.32 -8.53 29.41
N GLU A 815 16.13 -9.51 30.30
CA GLU A 815 16.66 -10.87 30.13
C GLU A 815 16.10 -11.49 28.85
N GLU A 816 14.76 -11.53 28.73
CA GLU A 816 14.09 -12.18 27.60
C GLU A 816 14.36 -11.48 26.26
N MET A 817 14.39 -10.14 26.23
CA MET A 817 14.75 -9.40 25.01
C MET A 817 16.21 -9.66 24.59
N ILE A 818 17.16 -9.67 25.53
CA ILE A 818 18.56 -9.95 25.19
C ILE A 818 18.75 -11.38 24.69
N SER A 819 18.04 -12.36 25.28
CA SER A 819 18.16 -13.77 24.92
C SER A 819 17.23 -14.23 23.80
N ALA A 820 16.35 -13.37 23.28
CA ALA A 820 15.35 -13.73 22.29
C ALA A 820 15.96 -14.35 21.01
N LEU A 821 17.11 -13.85 20.58
CA LEU A 821 17.89 -14.44 19.50
C LEU A 821 19.38 -14.27 19.78
N GLU A 822 20.11 -15.38 19.82
CA GLU A 822 21.55 -15.35 20.09
C GLU A 822 22.31 -14.73 18.90
N LEU A 823 23.04 -13.64 19.16
CA LEU A 823 23.91 -12.96 18.22
C LEU A 823 25.35 -12.96 18.73
N ASP A 824 26.33 -13.08 17.83
CA ASP A 824 27.77 -12.93 18.15
C ASP A 824 28.15 -11.51 18.61
N VAL A 825 27.18 -10.60 18.59
CA VAL A 825 27.27 -9.18 18.94
C VAL A 825 26.38 -8.95 20.17
N PRO A 826 26.89 -8.30 21.23
CA PRO A 826 26.09 -8.04 22.42
C PRO A 826 24.81 -7.29 22.06
N VAL A 827 23.67 -7.72 22.58
CA VAL A 827 22.39 -7.04 22.44
C VAL A 827 22.18 -6.15 23.67
N GLU A 828 21.67 -4.94 23.47
CA GLU A 828 21.39 -4.00 24.54
C GLU A 828 19.94 -3.51 24.46
N VAL A 829 19.34 -3.34 25.63
CA VAL A 829 17.97 -2.85 25.79
C VAL A 829 18.01 -1.60 26.67
N SER A 830 17.54 -0.48 26.15
CA SER A 830 17.29 0.74 26.92
C SER A 830 15.93 0.61 27.59
N MET A 831 15.85 0.99 28.87
CA MET A 831 14.57 0.98 29.58
C MET A 831 14.45 2.20 30.47
N ASP A 832 13.30 2.84 30.37
CA ASP A 832 12.91 3.97 31.19
C ASP A 832 11.43 3.81 31.58
N SER A 833 11.03 4.40 32.70
CA SER A 833 9.67 4.28 33.24
C SER A 833 9.12 5.64 33.63
N GLY A 834 7.82 5.84 33.45
CA GLY A 834 7.14 7.09 33.72
C GLY A 834 5.64 6.93 33.95
N ARG A 835 4.96 8.02 34.30
CA ARG A 835 3.49 7.99 34.48
C ARG A 835 2.74 7.99 33.17
N ASP A 836 3.37 8.56 32.15
CA ASP A 836 2.89 8.62 30.78
C ASP A 836 3.98 8.15 29.80
N TRP A 837 3.59 7.93 28.55
CA TRP A 837 4.47 7.37 27.55
C TRP A 837 5.55 8.37 27.08
N LEU A 838 5.37 9.67 27.36
CA LEU A 838 6.41 10.67 27.09
C LEU A 838 7.49 10.65 28.18
N GLU A 839 7.15 10.40 29.44
CA GLU A 839 8.13 10.24 30.51
C GLU A 839 8.89 8.92 30.42
N ALA A 840 8.23 7.85 29.99
CA ALA A 840 8.83 6.53 29.86
C ALA A 840 9.74 6.36 28.62
N HIS A 841 9.67 7.28 27.64
CA HIS A 841 10.40 7.21 26.37
C HIS A 841 11.36 8.39 26.18
#